data_AF-K4A630-F1
#
_entry.id   AF-K4A630-F1
#
_cell.length_a   1.000
_cell.length_b   1.000
_cell.length_c   1.000
_cell.angle_alpha   90.00
_cell.angle_beta   90.00
_cell.angle_gamma   90.00
#
_symmetry.space_group_name_H-M   'P 1'
#
loop_
_entity.id
_entity.type
_entity.pdbx_description
1 polymer ?
#
loop_
_entity_poly.entity_id
_entity_poly.type
_entity_poly.pdbx_seq_one_letter_code
_entity_poly.pdbx_strand_id
1 'polypeptide(L)'
;MVHSAYDAVELVPGVPGRIEAVASHAGKLLVAASDSEGFLRGSDCSLRIYSAPGSSTEGGGEIRRDGPYALERHEQRFWRRPPLAMEVSASRDLLLSLSEWVALHRLPGLETVAVVSNKTKGANVFAWDDRRGLLAVGRQKRLTVFRLDSGREFVEVKEFGVPDILKSMAWCGDNICLGIRREYMIINSMTGALTEVFSSGRIAPPLVVPLPTGELLLGKDNIGVFVDQNGKLIQDGRIIWSDTPASVVIHRPYAVARLPRHVEIRSLRAPNALVQTLLLRDVQKLVQTDNCILAALSNSVYGFLPVPIGAQIVQLTASGEFEEALALCKLLPPEDSNLRAAKESSIHIRYGHFLFDSGSYEEAMEQFSDSHVDITYVLSLYPSIVLPQTHIIGEHDKLLDMPELARESSDVTDEMESYSLQLHESDDKSPLEVKKMSHNALVALVKYLQKKRSGIIERATAEVTEEVVSGAVHHSLILSEPYKPKKPNKKRAQTHTSSIAREMATVLDTSLLQALLLTGQSSGAIELLKGLNYCDLKICEEFLKERSEYMVLLELYKSNEMHREALQLLNQLVEESKSEMENTDFNKKFNPQMIIEYLRPLCRSDPMLVLESSLYVLERNPSETIELFLSENVPADLVNSYLKQHAPNLQSTYLELMLSMSETGINPNLQNELVQLYLSEVLDWYKLLKEEESWTEKTYSPTRKKLISTLESNSGYNTDLLLKRLPQDALFEERAILYGKMNQHLRALSLYVHKNILCTTAAPNARASSCIL
;
A
#
# COMPACT_ATOMS: atom_id res chain seq x y z
N MET A 1 -17.40 28.18 4.82
CA MET A 1 -17.41 27.44 6.09
C MET A 1 -17.01 26.04 5.73
N VAL A 2 -15.91 25.53 6.30
CA VAL A 2 -15.37 24.21 5.92
C VAL A 2 -16.17 23.12 6.65
N HIS A 3 -16.33 23.28 7.96
CA HIS A 3 -17.20 22.46 8.80
C HIS A 3 -17.68 23.24 10.02
N SER A 4 -18.65 22.71 10.76
CA SER A 4 -19.16 23.32 11.98
C SER A 4 -18.43 22.75 13.21
N ALA A 5 -17.71 23.61 13.94
CA ALA A 5 -17.04 23.22 15.18
C ALA A 5 -17.96 23.34 16.39
N TYR A 6 -18.86 24.33 16.39
CA TYR A 6 -19.80 24.60 17.47
C TYR A 6 -21.19 24.91 16.94
N ASP A 7 -22.20 24.48 17.70
CA ASP A 7 -23.57 24.95 17.58
C ASP A 7 -23.80 26.07 18.60
N ALA A 8 -24.27 27.22 18.13
CA ALA A 8 -24.63 28.33 19.00
C ALA A 8 -26.08 28.19 19.46
N VAL A 9 -26.28 27.90 20.74
CA VAL A 9 -27.61 27.73 21.35
C VAL A 9 -27.84 28.84 22.36
N GLU A 10 -28.98 29.52 22.27
CA GLU A 10 -29.38 30.49 23.29
C GLU A 10 -29.83 29.75 24.55
N LEU A 11 -29.01 29.79 25.60
CA LEU A 11 -29.27 29.07 26.84
C LEU A 11 -30.16 29.88 27.78
N VAL A 12 -29.97 31.19 27.86
CA VAL A 12 -30.77 32.07 28.72
C VAL A 12 -31.20 33.30 27.91
N PRO A 13 -32.47 33.37 27.48
CA PRO A 13 -33.00 34.55 26.82
C PRO A 13 -33.46 35.61 27.83
N GLY A 14 -33.28 36.88 27.49
CA GLY A 14 -33.97 38.00 28.16
C GLY A 14 -33.65 38.19 29.66
N VAL A 15 -32.40 38.04 30.06
CA VAL A 15 -31.92 38.37 31.42
C VAL A 15 -32.24 39.84 31.73
N PRO A 16 -32.93 40.15 32.85
CA PRO A 16 -33.26 41.52 33.19
C PRO A 16 -32.00 42.31 33.59
N GLY A 17 -31.84 43.51 33.04
CA GLY A 17 -30.63 44.32 33.23
C GLY A 17 -29.49 43.95 32.29
N ARG A 18 -28.29 44.47 32.56
CA ARG A 18 -27.09 44.23 31.75
C ARG A 18 -26.23 43.13 32.37
N ILE A 19 -25.87 42.13 31.58
CA ILE A 19 -24.96 41.06 32.00
C ILE A 19 -23.54 41.61 32.09
N GLU A 20 -22.92 41.47 33.26
CA GLU A 20 -21.59 41.99 33.56
C GLU A 20 -20.55 40.85 33.63
N ALA A 21 -20.94 39.67 34.11
CA ALA A 21 -20.10 38.47 34.12
C ALA A 21 -20.95 37.19 34.09
N VAL A 22 -20.38 36.11 33.57
CA VAL A 22 -21.02 34.79 33.51
C VAL A 22 -20.00 33.73 33.90
N ALA A 23 -20.45 32.66 34.55
CA ALA A 23 -19.68 31.46 34.82
C ALA A 23 -20.61 30.24 34.87
N SER A 24 -20.05 29.04 34.95
CA SER A 24 -20.81 27.79 35.11
C SER A 24 -20.31 26.98 36.30
N HIS A 25 -21.20 26.25 36.94
CA HIS A 25 -20.86 25.31 38.00
C HIS A 25 -21.89 24.17 38.04
N ALA A 26 -21.42 22.92 37.97
CA ALA A 26 -22.26 21.72 38.06
C ALA A 26 -23.50 21.78 37.14
N GLY A 27 -23.30 22.17 35.87
CA GLY A 27 -24.36 22.29 34.87
C GLY A 27 -25.28 23.51 35.03
N LYS A 28 -25.09 24.34 36.06
CA LYS A 28 -25.84 25.59 36.29
C LYS A 28 -25.07 26.80 35.78
N LEU A 29 -25.80 27.81 35.33
CA LEU A 29 -25.23 29.08 34.84
C LEU A 29 -25.36 30.16 35.91
N LEU A 30 -24.24 30.78 36.26
CA LEU A 30 -24.15 31.88 37.21
C LEU A 30 -24.00 33.18 36.41
N VAL A 31 -24.99 34.06 36.50
CA VAL A 31 -25.05 35.31 35.74
C VAL A 31 -25.07 36.48 36.72
N ALA A 32 -24.03 37.32 36.64
CA ALA A 32 -23.98 38.60 37.32
C ALA A 32 -24.62 39.67 36.44
N ALA A 33 -25.67 40.30 36.93
CA ALA A 33 -26.45 41.27 36.17
C ALA A 33 -26.72 42.54 36.98
N SER A 34 -26.44 43.68 36.34
CA SER A 34 -26.67 45.01 36.89
C SER A 34 -28.02 45.55 36.40
N ASP A 35 -28.82 46.08 37.33
CA ASP A 35 -30.12 46.66 36.95
C ASP A 35 -29.85 48.00 36.22
N SER A 36 -30.36 48.11 35.00
CA SER A 36 -30.14 49.26 34.11
C SER A 36 -30.97 50.49 34.46
N GLU A 37 -31.79 50.42 35.50
CA GLU A 37 -32.65 51.53 35.94
C GLU A 37 -31.99 52.34 37.07
N GLY A 38 -31.00 53.16 36.72
CA GLY A 38 -30.46 54.13 37.66
C GLY A 38 -29.27 54.92 37.13
N PHE A 39 -29.50 56.19 36.81
CA PHE A 39 -28.47 57.18 36.44
C PHE A 39 -27.51 57.53 37.61
N LEU A 40 -27.63 56.86 38.74
CA LEU A 40 -26.77 57.03 39.92
C LEU A 40 -25.74 55.89 39.95
N ARG A 41 -24.47 56.29 40.06
CA ARG A 41 -23.24 55.52 39.86
C ARG A 41 -22.93 54.46 40.94
N GLY A 42 -23.94 53.71 41.35
CA GLY A 42 -23.89 52.65 42.35
C GLY A 42 -25.08 51.72 42.19
N SER A 43 -25.16 51.03 41.05
CA SER A 43 -26.16 49.97 40.85
C SER A 43 -25.69 48.72 41.57
N ASP A 44 -26.47 48.28 42.56
CA ASP A 44 -26.34 46.95 43.14
C ASP A 44 -26.43 45.91 42.01
N CYS A 45 -25.58 44.90 42.07
CA CYS A 45 -25.52 43.83 41.08
C CYS A 45 -26.04 42.54 41.71
N SER A 46 -26.94 41.87 40.99
CA SER A 46 -27.56 40.62 41.43
C SER A 46 -26.79 39.43 40.86
N LEU A 47 -26.79 38.32 41.60
CA LEU A 47 -26.36 37.02 41.10
C LEU A 47 -27.59 36.17 40.83
N ARG A 48 -27.72 35.69 39.59
CA ARG A 48 -28.82 34.84 39.13
C ARG A 48 -28.27 33.48 38.73
N ILE A 49 -28.82 32.42 39.28
CA ILE A 49 -28.45 31.04 38.97
C ILE A 49 -29.56 30.43 38.13
N TYR A 50 -29.22 29.97 36.94
CA TYR A 50 -30.12 29.29 36.01
C TYR A 50 -29.77 27.80 35.92
N SER A 51 -30.78 26.95 35.83
CA SER A 51 -30.62 25.50 35.66
C SER A 51 -31.40 24.99 34.45
N ALA A 52 -30.92 23.87 33.89
CA ALA A 52 -31.56 23.22 32.77
C ALA A 52 -32.93 22.63 33.19
N PRO A 53 -33.94 22.67 32.30
CA PRO A 53 -35.21 22.03 32.57
C PRO A 53 -35.05 20.51 32.81
N GLY A 54 -35.65 20.00 33.88
CA GLY A 54 -35.64 18.56 34.20
C GLY A 54 -34.40 18.04 34.92
N SER A 55 -33.52 18.89 35.46
CA SER A 55 -32.37 18.42 36.26
C SER A 55 -32.82 17.83 37.61
N SER A 56 -33.05 16.51 37.67
CA SER A 56 -32.78 15.77 38.90
C SER A 56 -31.26 15.78 39.12
N THR A 57 -30.84 15.88 40.37
CA THR A 57 -29.43 15.95 40.85
C THR A 57 -28.52 14.79 40.42
N GLU A 58 -28.95 13.92 39.51
CA GLU A 58 -28.27 12.67 39.12
C GLU A 58 -27.63 12.71 37.72
N GLY A 59 -27.84 13.78 36.93
CA GLY A 59 -27.14 14.00 35.66
C GLY A 59 -25.83 14.75 35.87
N GLY A 60 -24.70 14.17 35.43
CA GLY A 60 -23.38 14.81 35.46
C GLY A 60 -23.42 16.26 34.99
N GLY A 61 -22.67 17.15 35.67
CA GLY A 61 -22.76 18.61 35.62
C GLY A 61 -22.44 19.30 34.30
N GLU A 62 -22.90 18.76 33.18
CA GLU A 62 -22.70 19.24 31.82
C GLU A 62 -23.78 20.25 31.42
N ILE A 63 -23.41 21.21 30.57
CA ILE A 63 -24.35 22.17 29.99
C ILE A 63 -25.09 21.48 28.83
N ARG A 64 -26.42 21.40 28.92
CA ARG A 64 -27.27 20.66 27.98
C ARG A 64 -27.84 21.56 26.89
N ARG A 65 -28.22 20.94 25.77
CA ARG A 65 -28.97 21.56 24.66
C ARG A 65 -30.45 21.80 24.97
N ASP A 66 -30.94 21.23 26.07
CA ASP A 66 -32.36 21.12 26.39
C ASP A 66 -32.97 22.46 26.79
N GLY A 67 -33.41 23.24 25.80
CA GLY A 67 -34.25 24.43 25.98
C GLY A 67 -33.63 25.57 26.80
N PRO A 68 -34.37 26.70 26.96
CA PRO A 68 -33.88 27.81 27.75
C PRO A 68 -33.84 27.41 29.22
N TYR A 69 -32.70 27.65 29.86
CA TYR A 69 -32.49 27.44 31.27
C TYR A 69 -33.41 28.36 32.09
N ALA A 70 -34.02 27.80 33.13
CA ALA A 70 -34.92 28.53 34.00
C ALA A 70 -34.18 29.11 35.21
N LEU A 71 -34.64 30.27 35.69
CA LEU A 71 -34.10 30.89 36.90
C LEU A 71 -34.43 30.03 38.13
N GLU A 72 -33.41 29.55 38.83
CA GLU A 72 -33.54 28.73 40.04
C GLU A 72 -33.37 29.57 41.31
N ARG A 73 -32.34 30.41 41.35
CA ARG A 73 -31.99 31.22 42.53
C ARG A 73 -31.63 32.64 42.10
N HIS A 74 -32.10 33.61 42.87
CA HIS A 74 -31.83 35.03 42.64
C HIS A 74 -31.37 35.69 43.94
N GLU A 75 -30.08 36.03 43.99
CA GLU A 75 -29.48 36.78 45.09
C GLU A 75 -29.42 38.26 44.72
N GLN A 76 -30.38 39.02 45.25
CA GLN A 76 -30.42 40.46 45.09
C GLN A 76 -29.28 41.12 45.85
N ARG A 77 -28.66 42.14 45.26
CA ARG A 77 -27.56 42.92 45.86
C ARG A 77 -26.37 42.07 46.34
N PHE A 78 -26.10 40.96 45.65
CA PHE A 78 -24.96 40.09 45.96
C PHE A 78 -23.62 40.84 45.88
N TRP A 79 -23.50 41.78 44.92
CA TRP A 79 -22.40 42.74 44.91
C TRP A 79 -22.90 44.19 44.96
N ARG A 80 -22.19 45.04 45.71
CA ARG A 80 -22.43 46.50 45.73
C ARG A 80 -22.03 47.20 44.43
N ARG A 81 -21.11 46.60 43.68
CA ARG A 81 -20.68 47.06 42.36
C ARG A 81 -20.63 45.86 41.41
N PRO A 82 -20.89 46.05 40.11
CA PRO A 82 -20.68 45.02 39.12
C PRO A 82 -19.29 44.36 39.24
N PRO A 83 -19.20 43.02 39.22
CA PRO A 83 -17.92 42.33 39.25
C PRO A 83 -17.17 42.58 37.92
N LEU A 84 -15.92 43.03 38.02
CA LEU A 84 -15.01 43.18 36.89
C LEU A 84 -14.64 41.81 36.31
N ALA A 85 -14.40 40.84 37.21
CA ALA A 85 -14.07 39.46 36.87
C ALA A 85 -14.79 38.49 37.82
N MET A 86 -15.18 37.36 37.27
CA MET A 86 -15.86 36.27 37.98
C MET A 86 -15.35 34.96 37.39
N GLU A 87 -14.89 34.05 38.24
CA GLU A 87 -14.30 32.78 37.86
C GLU A 87 -14.74 31.70 38.85
N VAL A 88 -15.02 30.50 38.34
CA VAL A 88 -15.42 29.35 39.16
C VAL A 88 -14.29 28.35 39.20
N SER A 89 -13.91 27.94 40.40
CA SER A 89 -13.06 26.78 40.67
C SER A 89 -13.96 25.58 40.88
N ALA A 90 -14.11 24.75 39.84
CA ALA A 90 -14.95 23.55 39.90
C ALA A 90 -14.37 22.49 40.86
N SER A 91 -13.05 22.36 40.95
CA SER A 91 -12.39 21.36 41.80
C SER A 91 -12.52 21.64 43.30
N ARG A 92 -12.79 22.89 43.69
CA ARG A 92 -12.89 23.33 45.09
C ARG A 92 -14.29 23.82 45.47
N ASP A 93 -15.24 23.81 44.53
CA ASP A 93 -16.57 24.39 44.68
C ASP A 93 -16.52 25.86 45.16
N LEU A 94 -15.72 26.69 44.50
CA LEU A 94 -15.54 28.10 44.88
C LEU A 94 -15.89 29.05 43.73
N LEU A 95 -16.59 30.13 44.07
CA LEU A 95 -16.81 31.28 43.20
C LEU A 95 -15.88 32.42 43.62
N LEU A 96 -14.94 32.77 42.75
CA LEU A 96 -14.07 33.92 42.89
C LEU A 96 -14.70 35.11 42.17
N SER A 97 -14.81 36.24 42.86
CA SER A 97 -15.32 37.48 42.27
C SER A 97 -14.45 38.67 42.65
N LEU A 98 -14.19 39.53 41.67
CA LEU A 98 -13.54 40.82 41.86
C LEU A 98 -14.54 41.93 41.55
N SER A 99 -15.11 42.53 42.58
CA SER A 99 -15.94 43.74 42.47
C SER A 99 -15.19 44.93 43.08
N GLU A 100 -15.37 45.20 44.37
CA GLU A 100 -14.59 46.20 45.11
C GLU A 100 -13.24 45.64 45.58
N TRP A 101 -13.23 44.34 45.90
CA TRP A 101 -12.10 43.52 46.33
C TRP A 101 -12.32 42.08 45.85
N VAL A 102 -11.32 41.21 46.01
CA VAL A 102 -11.48 39.79 45.73
C VAL A 102 -12.19 39.11 46.89
N ALA A 103 -13.27 38.40 46.58
CA ALA A 103 -14.07 37.62 47.52
C ALA A 103 -14.30 36.20 46.99
N LEU A 104 -14.26 35.23 47.91
CA LEU A 104 -14.52 33.81 47.65
C LEU A 104 -15.82 33.40 48.32
N HIS A 105 -16.66 32.72 47.56
CA HIS A 105 -17.91 32.16 48.03
C HIS A 105 -17.93 30.66 47.77
N ARG A 106 -18.40 29.87 48.74
CA ARG A 106 -18.58 28.43 48.57
C ARG A 106 -19.79 28.17 47.69
N LEU A 107 -19.66 27.31 46.70
CA LEU A 107 -20.77 26.82 45.88
C LEU A 107 -21.30 25.49 46.43
N PRO A 108 -22.61 25.19 46.28
CA PRO A 108 -23.67 26.05 45.75
C PRO A 108 -24.26 27.03 46.80
N GLY A 109 -23.84 26.94 48.07
CA GLY A 109 -24.45 27.69 49.18
C GLY A 109 -24.34 29.22 49.11
N LEU A 110 -23.31 29.73 48.42
CA LEU A 110 -22.88 31.13 48.33
C LEU A 110 -22.40 31.75 49.66
N GLU A 111 -22.01 30.92 50.63
CA GLU A 111 -21.41 31.39 51.87
C GLU A 111 -20.03 32.03 51.60
N THR A 112 -19.80 33.23 52.11
CA THR A 112 -18.49 33.89 51.98
C THR A 112 -17.44 33.15 52.80
N VAL A 113 -16.45 32.59 52.11
CA VAL A 113 -15.35 31.82 52.70
C VAL A 113 -14.21 32.75 53.10
N ALA A 114 -13.78 33.63 52.19
CA ALA A 114 -12.65 34.52 52.39
C ALA A 114 -12.86 35.85 51.67
N VAL A 115 -12.38 36.93 52.28
CA VAL A 115 -12.38 38.27 51.69
C VAL A 115 -11.04 38.94 51.95
N VAL A 116 -10.37 39.41 50.89
CA VAL A 116 -9.06 40.09 51.02
C VAL A 116 -9.23 41.61 50.87
N SER A 117 -10.08 42.21 51.71
CA SER A 117 -10.55 43.58 51.52
C SER A 117 -9.44 44.65 51.58
N ASN A 118 -8.54 44.61 52.56
CA ASN A 118 -7.56 45.69 52.77
C ASN A 118 -6.47 45.76 51.68
N LYS A 119 -6.05 44.60 51.13
CA LYS A 119 -4.94 44.52 50.16
C LYS A 119 -5.40 44.50 48.71
N THR A 120 -6.64 44.06 48.43
CA THR A 120 -7.17 43.96 47.06
C THR A 120 -8.18 45.04 46.70
N LYS A 121 -8.50 45.97 47.61
CA LYS A 121 -9.43 47.06 47.30
C LYS A 121 -8.89 47.95 46.17
N GLY A 122 -9.65 48.04 45.09
CA GLY A 122 -9.24 48.73 43.86
C GLY A 122 -8.24 47.96 43.02
N ALA A 123 -8.22 46.63 43.13
CA ALA A 123 -7.57 45.76 42.15
C ALA A 123 -8.28 45.84 40.80
N ASN A 124 -7.50 45.68 39.72
CA ASN A 124 -7.99 45.81 38.35
C ASN A 124 -8.14 44.45 37.65
N VAL A 125 -7.33 43.48 38.06
CA VAL A 125 -7.26 42.15 37.45
C VAL A 125 -6.81 41.14 38.50
N PHE A 126 -7.29 39.90 38.38
CA PHE A 126 -6.72 38.76 39.10
C PHE A 126 -6.52 37.59 38.14
N ALA A 127 -5.68 36.64 38.55
CA ALA A 127 -5.53 35.35 37.90
C ALA A 127 -5.48 34.26 38.97
N TRP A 128 -6.31 33.23 38.81
CA TRP A 128 -6.39 32.09 39.70
C TRP A 128 -5.61 30.89 39.13
N ASP A 129 -4.84 30.23 39.97
CA ASP A 129 -4.28 28.91 39.68
C ASP A 129 -4.94 27.88 40.58
N ASP A 130 -5.86 27.13 39.98
CA ASP A 130 -6.67 26.15 40.67
C ASP A 130 -5.86 24.99 41.26
N ARG A 131 -4.84 24.53 40.53
CA ARG A 131 -3.98 23.40 40.91
C ARG A 131 -3.17 23.73 42.15
N ARG A 132 -2.58 24.92 42.21
CA ARG A 132 -1.75 25.36 43.34
C ARG A 132 -2.52 26.11 44.42
N GLY A 133 -3.75 26.54 44.14
CA GLY A 133 -4.53 27.39 45.04
C GLY A 133 -3.88 28.77 45.22
N LEU A 134 -3.27 29.31 44.16
CA LEU A 134 -2.58 30.60 44.18
C LEU A 134 -3.42 31.66 43.47
N LEU A 135 -3.59 32.79 44.12
CA LEU A 135 -4.29 33.96 43.57
C LEU A 135 -3.27 35.07 43.33
N ALA A 136 -3.10 35.47 42.08
CA ALA A 136 -2.35 36.68 41.73
C ALA A 136 -3.32 37.85 41.56
N VAL A 137 -3.05 38.99 42.20
CA VAL A 137 -3.88 40.18 42.13
C VAL A 137 -3.06 41.39 41.71
N GLY A 138 -3.50 42.06 40.65
CA GLY A 138 -2.92 43.31 40.17
C GLY A 138 -3.64 44.52 40.74
N ARG A 139 -2.92 45.37 41.47
CA ARG A 139 -3.44 46.61 42.06
C ARG A 139 -2.49 47.76 41.76
N GLN A 140 -2.95 48.74 40.98
CA GLN A 140 -2.11 49.85 40.51
C GLN A 140 -0.80 49.30 39.90
N LYS A 141 0.36 49.65 40.44
CA LYS A 141 1.70 49.20 40.02
C LYS A 141 2.27 48.10 40.92
N ARG A 142 1.40 47.28 41.51
CA ARG A 142 1.77 46.17 42.40
C ARG A 142 1.09 44.88 41.98
N LEU A 143 1.82 43.78 42.10
CA LEU A 143 1.34 42.42 41.93
C LEU A 143 1.49 41.70 43.28
N THR A 144 0.38 41.22 43.85
CA THR A 144 0.40 40.48 45.11
C THR A 144 -0.07 39.05 44.87
N VAL A 145 0.71 38.08 45.32
CA VAL A 145 0.39 36.66 45.25
C VAL A 145 -0.07 36.19 46.62
N PHE A 146 -1.26 35.58 46.67
CA PHE A 146 -1.84 34.97 47.85
C PHE A 146 -1.95 33.46 47.65
N ARG A 147 -1.85 32.71 48.75
CA ARG A 147 -2.13 31.28 48.80
C ARG A 147 -3.40 31.05 49.60
N LEU A 148 -4.30 30.23 49.06
CA LEU A 148 -5.47 29.78 49.79
C LEU A 148 -5.05 28.69 50.79
N ASP A 149 -4.91 29.06 52.06
CA ASP A 149 -4.56 28.13 53.14
C ASP A 149 -5.80 27.40 53.64
N SER A 150 -5.70 26.07 53.73
CA SER A 150 -6.73 25.16 54.24
C SER A 150 -8.14 25.37 53.63
N GLY A 151 -8.23 26.00 52.45
CA GLY A 151 -9.49 26.33 51.78
C GLY A 151 -10.32 27.43 52.45
N ARG A 152 -9.77 28.19 53.41
CA ARG A 152 -10.54 29.13 54.24
C ARG A 152 -10.00 30.55 54.27
N GLU A 153 -8.70 30.74 54.12
CA GLU A 153 -8.10 32.07 54.23
C GLU A 153 -7.02 32.30 53.18
N PHE A 154 -6.88 33.54 52.73
CA PHE A 154 -5.75 33.93 51.87
C PHE A 154 -4.60 34.46 52.69
N VAL A 155 -3.48 33.74 52.61
CA VAL A 155 -2.21 34.18 53.17
C VAL A 155 -1.40 34.85 52.07
N GLU A 156 -0.95 36.08 52.32
CA GLU A 156 -0.06 36.80 51.42
C GLU A 156 1.29 36.05 51.34
N VAL A 157 1.68 35.63 50.14
CA VAL A 157 2.95 34.94 49.90
C VAL A 157 4.03 35.95 49.57
N LYS A 158 3.75 36.85 48.60
CA LYS A 158 4.72 37.83 48.13
C LYS A 158 4.05 39.00 47.42
N GLU A 159 4.66 40.18 47.51
CA GLU A 159 4.27 41.38 46.78
C GLU A 159 5.45 41.87 45.91
N PHE A 160 5.16 42.21 44.66
CA PHE A 160 6.11 42.69 43.67
C PHE A 160 5.69 44.06 43.14
N GLY A 161 6.66 44.96 42.95
CA GLY A 161 6.45 46.18 42.18
C GLY A 161 6.49 45.87 40.68
N VAL A 162 5.57 46.43 39.90
CA VAL A 162 5.55 46.30 38.44
C VAL A 162 5.66 47.69 37.78
N PRO A 163 6.20 47.81 36.55
CA PRO A 163 6.52 49.11 35.96
C PRO A 163 5.31 50.03 35.73
N ASP A 164 4.14 49.45 35.41
CA ASP A 164 2.91 50.19 35.17
C ASP A 164 1.67 49.34 35.52
N ILE A 165 0.48 49.91 35.29
CA ILE A 165 -0.80 49.29 35.65
C ILE A 165 -1.05 48.01 34.84
N LEU A 166 -1.34 46.93 35.56
CA LEU A 166 -1.73 45.63 35.00
C LEU A 166 -3.12 45.71 34.36
N LYS A 167 -3.20 45.29 33.09
CA LYS A 167 -4.45 45.23 32.32
C LYS A 167 -4.92 43.80 32.10
N SER A 168 -4.00 42.87 31.90
CA SER A 168 -4.29 41.44 31.74
C SER A 168 -3.19 40.62 32.43
N MET A 169 -3.52 39.40 32.83
CA MET A 169 -2.58 38.54 33.54
C MET A 169 -3.01 37.08 33.41
N ALA A 170 -2.04 36.17 33.33
CA ALA A 170 -2.28 34.73 33.44
C ALA A 170 -1.06 34.03 34.02
N TRP A 171 -1.28 32.90 34.69
CA TRP A 171 -0.22 32.00 35.14
C TRP A 171 0.37 31.23 33.95
N CYS A 172 1.69 31.09 33.91
CA CYS A 172 2.42 30.30 32.91
C CYS A 172 3.48 29.43 33.61
N GLY A 173 3.07 28.25 34.04
CA GLY A 173 3.89 27.39 34.91
C GLY A 173 4.18 28.09 36.24
N ASP A 174 5.45 28.21 36.61
CA ASP A 174 5.89 28.91 37.83
C ASP A 174 6.00 30.43 37.68
N ASN A 175 5.82 30.94 36.47
CA ASN A 175 5.86 32.37 36.19
C ASN A 175 4.46 32.93 35.99
N ILE A 176 4.37 34.26 35.93
CA ILE A 176 3.13 34.98 35.62
C ILE A 176 3.40 35.89 34.44
N CYS A 177 2.59 35.81 33.40
CA CYS A 177 2.62 36.75 32.29
C CYS A 177 1.72 37.95 32.59
N LEU A 178 2.27 39.14 32.34
CA LEU A 178 1.70 40.42 32.68
C LEU A 178 1.53 41.25 31.40
N GLY A 179 0.30 41.68 31.14
CA GLY A 179 0.01 42.69 30.13
C GLY A 179 -0.05 44.06 30.79
N ILE A 180 0.98 44.87 30.55
CA ILE A 180 1.17 46.17 31.20
C ILE A 180 1.19 47.25 30.12
N ARG A 181 0.28 48.23 30.22
CA ARG A 181 0.14 49.35 29.27
C ARG A 181 -0.01 48.91 27.80
N ARG A 182 1.10 48.59 27.12
CA ARG A 182 1.24 48.12 25.73
C ARG A 182 2.40 47.11 25.55
N GLU A 183 2.82 46.45 26.61
CA GLU A 183 3.96 45.54 26.65
C GLU A 183 3.58 44.25 27.40
N TYR A 184 4.18 43.14 27.01
CA TYR A 184 4.12 41.89 27.73
C TYR A 184 5.42 41.66 28.50
N MET A 185 5.28 41.33 29.77
CA MET A 185 6.39 40.98 30.65
C MET A 185 6.08 39.66 31.34
N ILE A 186 7.09 38.86 31.63
CA ILE A 186 6.97 37.66 32.45
C ILE A 186 7.72 37.91 33.74
N ILE A 187 7.03 37.69 34.86
CA ILE A 187 7.63 37.75 36.19
C ILE A 187 7.79 36.35 36.76
N ASN A 188 8.96 36.06 37.30
CA ASN A 188 9.16 34.84 38.08
C ASN A 188 8.52 35.00 39.46
N SER A 189 7.56 34.14 39.80
CA SER A 189 6.79 34.26 41.04
C SER A 189 7.60 34.01 42.32
N MET A 190 8.82 33.45 42.21
CA MET A 190 9.72 33.21 43.34
C MET A 190 10.75 34.32 43.49
N THR A 191 11.46 34.67 42.42
CA THR A 191 12.57 35.63 42.47
C THR A 191 12.11 37.07 42.27
N GLY A 192 11.01 37.29 41.56
CA GLY A 192 10.55 38.62 41.13
C GLY A 192 11.30 39.17 39.92
N ALA A 193 12.17 38.37 39.28
CA ALA A 193 12.85 38.76 38.05
C ALA A 193 11.82 39.00 36.94
N LEU A 194 11.97 40.13 36.24
CA LEU A 194 11.11 40.55 35.13
C LEU A 194 11.85 40.39 33.81
N THR A 195 11.22 39.71 32.85
CA THR A 195 11.70 39.54 31.49
C THR A 195 10.71 40.16 30.52
N GLU A 196 11.17 41.05 29.65
CA GLU A 196 10.34 41.64 28.59
C GLU A 196 10.17 40.64 27.44
N VAL A 197 8.96 40.56 26.87
CA VAL A 197 8.63 39.65 25.76
C VAL A 197 8.55 40.43 24.45
N PHE A 198 7.47 41.18 24.23
CA PHE A 198 7.29 42.11 23.11
C PHE A 198 6.09 43.05 23.35
N SER A 199 5.90 44.04 22.47
CA SER A 199 4.81 45.02 22.56
C SER A 199 3.45 44.50 22.02
N SER A 200 2.36 44.80 22.74
CA SER A 200 1.00 44.30 22.47
C SER A 200 0.26 45.01 21.32
N GLY A 201 0.93 45.89 20.58
CA GLY A 201 0.32 46.68 19.49
C GLY A 201 -0.29 48.02 19.94
N ARG A 202 -1.03 48.67 19.04
CA ARG A 202 -1.58 50.03 19.27
C ARG A 202 -3.09 50.06 19.45
N ILE A 203 -3.80 49.03 18.98
CA ILE A 203 -5.25 49.02 18.83
C ILE A 203 -5.96 48.55 20.09
N ALA A 204 -5.67 47.34 20.55
CA ALA A 204 -6.35 46.70 21.69
C ALA A 204 -5.53 46.74 22.99
N PRO A 205 -6.18 46.58 24.16
CA PRO A 205 -5.47 46.30 25.40
C PRO A 205 -4.69 44.96 25.28
N PRO A 206 -3.62 44.77 26.08
CA PRO A 206 -2.90 43.51 26.14
C PRO A 206 -3.85 42.33 26.41
N LEU A 207 -3.71 41.26 25.62
CA LEU A 207 -4.47 40.02 25.69
C LEU A 207 -3.49 38.89 26.04
N VAL A 208 -3.70 38.26 27.19
CA VAL A 208 -2.91 37.13 27.67
C VAL A 208 -3.85 35.95 27.85
N VAL A 209 -3.63 34.86 27.12
CA VAL A 209 -4.46 33.65 27.19
C VAL A 209 -3.58 32.43 27.46
N PRO A 210 -3.77 31.73 28.59
CA PRO A 210 -2.99 30.54 28.89
C PRO A 210 -3.48 29.32 28.10
N LEU A 211 -2.56 28.47 27.67
CA LEU A 211 -2.85 27.16 27.08
C LEU A 211 -2.74 26.06 28.15
N PRO A 212 -3.48 24.95 28.02
CA PRO A 212 -3.37 23.83 28.97
C PRO A 212 -1.97 23.18 29.04
N THR A 213 -1.16 23.35 27.99
CA THR A 213 0.26 22.90 27.93
C THR A 213 1.22 23.77 28.73
N GLY A 214 0.79 24.95 29.23
CA GLY A 214 1.63 25.92 29.94
C GLY A 214 2.21 27.04 29.07
N GLU A 215 2.02 26.94 27.75
CA GLU A 215 2.31 28.00 26.77
C GLU A 215 1.26 29.11 26.87
N LEU A 216 1.52 30.23 26.20
CA LEU A 216 0.62 31.37 26.18
C LEU A 216 0.35 31.83 24.75
N LEU A 217 -0.88 32.29 24.50
CA LEU A 217 -1.23 33.07 23.33
C LEU A 217 -1.29 34.55 23.73
N LEU A 218 -0.44 35.37 23.12
CA LEU A 218 -0.35 36.80 23.35
C LEU A 218 -0.86 37.58 22.14
N GLY A 219 -1.75 38.54 22.37
CA GLY A 219 -2.33 39.36 21.28
C GLY A 219 -1.41 40.52 20.85
N LYS A 220 -1.25 40.73 19.56
CA LYS A 220 -0.57 41.87 18.97
C LYS A 220 -1.35 42.35 17.76
N ASP A 221 -2.10 43.44 17.93
CA ASP A 221 -3.07 43.91 16.94
C ASP A 221 -4.00 42.75 16.50
N ASN A 222 -4.09 42.42 15.21
CA ASN A 222 -4.90 41.28 14.73
C ASN A 222 -4.15 39.93 14.71
N ILE A 223 -3.01 39.80 15.38
CA ILE A 223 -2.21 38.56 15.40
C ILE A 223 -2.16 37.99 16.81
N GLY A 224 -2.44 36.71 16.97
CA GLY A 224 -2.10 35.94 18.17
C GLY A 224 -0.72 35.29 18.00
N VAL A 225 0.18 35.50 18.95
CA VAL A 225 1.55 34.96 18.94
C VAL A 225 1.70 33.96 20.07
N PHE A 226 2.14 32.74 19.76
CA PHE A 226 2.43 31.73 20.78
C PHE A 226 3.83 31.93 21.39
N VAL A 227 3.89 31.89 22.72
CA VAL A 227 5.13 31.95 23.49
C VAL A 227 5.18 30.85 24.53
N ASP A 228 6.40 30.43 24.88
CA ASP A 228 6.62 29.52 26.00
C ASP A 228 6.45 30.23 27.36
N GLN A 229 6.58 29.46 28.43
CA GLN A 229 6.50 29.95 29.83
C GLN A 229 7.59 30.98 30.23
N ASN A 230 8.59 31.19 29.39
CA ASN A 230 9.68 32.16 29.56
C ASN A 230 9.56 33.35 28.60
N GLY A 231 8.55 33.36 27.71
CA GLY A 231 8.31 34.43 26.75
C GLY A 231 9.07 34.29 25.45
N LYS A 232 9.71 33.14 25.21
CA LYS A 232 10.36 32.85 23.93
C LYS A 232 9.30 32.51 22.90
N LEU A 233 9.45 33.08 21.71
CA LEU A 233 8.57 32.81 20.57
C LEU A 233 8.68 31.34 20.14
N ILE A 234 7.53 30.70 19.94
CA ILE A 234 7.44 29.36 19.35
C ILE A 234 7.38 29.55 17.82
N GLN A 235 8.31 28.97 17.06
CA GLN A 235 8.37 29.09 15.59
C GLN A 235 7.08 28.52 14.95
N ASP A 236 6.62 29.14 13.85
CA ASP A 236 5.35 28.87 13.13
C ASP A 236 4.03 29.00 13.94
N GLY A 237 4.12 29.40 15.22
CA GLY A 237 2.97 29.62 16.09
C GLY A 237 2.40 31.04 15.99
N ARG A 238 1.72 31.40 14.89
CA ARG A 238 0.93 32.64 14.82
C ARG A 238 -0.45 32.39 14.24
N ILE A 239 -1.47 32.94 14.89
CA ILE A 239 -2.83 32.97 14.37
C ILE A 239 -3.11 34.37 13.86
N ILE A 240 -3.49 34.49 12.60
CA ILE A 240 -3.90 35.77 12.01
C ILE A 240 -5.42 35.84 12.08
N TRP A 241 -5.94 36.85 12.78
CA TRP A 241 -7.37 37.12 12.91
C TRP A 241 -7.86 38.05 11.81
N SER A 242 -9.14 37.95 11.46
CA SER A 242 -9.75 38.87 10.48
C SER A 242 -9.84 40.31 11.01
N ASP A 243 -9.91 40.47 12.33
CA ASP A 243 -9.87 41.76 13.04
C ASP A 243 -9.17 41.58 14.40
N THR A 244 -8.93 42.66 15.13
CA THR A 244 -8.28 42.64 16.45
C THR A 244 -9.20 41.99 17.49
N PRO A 245 -8.82 40.82 18.06
CA PRO A 245 -9.65 40.13 19.03
C PRO A 245 -9.65 40.85 20.38
N ALA A 246 -10.84 41.01 20.94
CA ALA A 246 -11.00 41.62 22.26
C ALA A 246 -10.86 40.59 23.40
N SER A 247 -11.09 39.31 23.11
CA SER A 247 -10.79 38.17 23.98
C SER A 247 -10.66 36.89 23.15
N VAL A 248 -9.87 35.93 23.61
CA VAL A 248 -9.74 34.61 22.98
C VAL A 248 -9.87 33.53 24.05
N VAL A 249 -10.57 32.45 23.72
CA VAL A 249 -10.71 31.25 24.53
C VAL A 249 -10.13 30.05 23.77
N ILE A 250 -9.42 29.19 24.48
CA ILE A 250 -8.78 27.99 23.89
C ILE A 250 -9.54 26.74 24.31
N HIS A 251 -10.25 26.13 23.37
CA HIS A 251 -10.98 24.89 23.57
C HIS A 251 -10.53 23.90 22.49
N ARG A 252 -9.54 23.06 22.83
CA ARG A 252 -8.82 22.23 21.85
C ARG A 252 -9.78 21.35 21.03
N PRO A 253 -9.57 21.24 19.71
CA PRO A 253 -8.42 21.74 18.93
C PRO A 253 -8.58 23.19 18.38
N TYR A 254 -9.54 23.97 18.88
CA TYR A 254 -9.89 25.27 18.33
C TYR A 254 -9.52 26.46 19.23
N ALA A 255 -9.27 27.61 18.60
CA ALA A 255 -9.21 28.92 19.25
C ALA A 255 -10.44 29.74 18.83
N VAL A 256 -11.15 30.26 19.82
CA VAL A 256 -12.39 31.02 19.63
C VAL A 256 -12.16 32.47 20.01
N ALA A 257 -12.17 33.34 19.02
CA ALA A 257 -11.90 34.77 19.18
C ALA A 257 -13.18 35.60 19.13
N ARG A 258 -13.30 36.52 20.08
CA ARG A 258 -14.34 37.54 20.08
C ARG A 258 -13.86 38.75 19.29
N LEU A 259 -14.39 38.92 18.09
CA LEU A 259 -14.13 40.08 17.25
C LEU A 259 -15.24 41.13 17.42
N PRO A 260 -15.03 42.38 16.96
CA PRO A 260 -16.02 43.45 17.16
C PRO A 260 -17.41 43.18 16.56
N ARG A 261 -17.50 42.33 15.53
CA ARG A 261 -18.76 42.09 14.77
C ARG A 261 -19.29 40.67 14.85
N HIS A 262 -18.44 39.70 15.20
CA HIS A 262 -18.76 38.28 15.15
C HIS A 262 -17.78 37.50 16.03
N VAL A 263 -18.03 36.21 16.22
CA VAL A 263 -17.07 35.29 16.84
C VAL A 263 -16.41 34.45 15.74
N GLU A 264 -15.09 34.39 15.75
CA GLU A 264 -14.29 33.68 14.75
C GLU A 264 -13.60 32.47 15.38
N ILE A 265 -13.74 31.31 14.75
CA ILE A 265 -13.19 30.04 15.22
C ILE A 265 -12.11 29.58 14.26
N ARG A 266 -10.89 29.40 14.76
CA ARG A 266 -9.75 28.90 13.99
C ARG A 266 -9.19 27.60 14.54
N SER A 267 -8.62 26.79 13.65
CA SER A 267 -7.83 25.62 14.04
C SER A 267 -6.56 26.06 14.76
N LEU A 268 -6.16 25.36 15.82
CA LEU A 268 -4.86 25.55 16.46
C LEU A 268 -3.71 24.88 15.68
N ARG A 269 -4.03 23.98 14.75
CA ARG A 269 -3.05 23.34 13.87
C ARG A 269 -2.68 24.30 12.74
N ALA A 270 -1.38 24.39 12.40
CA ALA A 270 -0.92 25.13 11.23
C ALA A 270 -1.62 24.60 9.96
N PRO A 271 -2.08 25.47 9.03
CA PRO A 271 -1.82 26.91 8.94
C PRO A 271 -2.82 27.82 9.69
N ASN A 272 -3.52 27.29 10.68
CA ASN A 272 -4.56 27.99 11.47
C ASN A 272 -5.74 28.44 10.60
N ALA A 273 -6.24 27.52 9.78
CA ALA A 273 -7.39 27.75 8.92
C ALA A 273 -8.63 28.24 9.68
N LEU A 274 -9.43 29.06 8.99
CA LEU A 274 -10.74 29.51 9.45
C LEU A 274 -11.73 28.36 9.34
N VAL A 275 -12.20 27.88 10.49
CA VAL A 275 -13.13 26.75 10.57
C VAL A 275 -14.57 27.25 10.41
N GLN A 276 -14.97 28.17 11.30
CA GLN A 276 -16.34 28.64 11.40
C GLN A 276 -16.40 30.11 11.85
N THR A 277 -17.40 30.82 11.35
CA THR A 277 -17.73 32.18 11.79
C THR A 277 -19.14 32.17 12.36
N LEU A 278 -19.29 32.53 13.64
CA LEU A 278 -20.59 32.66 14.30
C LEU A 278 -21.00 34.14 14.25
N LEU A 279 -22.11 34.42 13.55
CA LEU A 279 -22.62 35.77 13.30
C LEU A 279 -23.36 36.38 14.51
N LEU A 280 -22.84 36.16 15.72
CA LEU A 280 -23.35 36.75 16.95
C LEU A 280 -22.74 38.14 17.15
N ARG A 281 -23.59 39.15 17.16
CA ARG A 281 -23.20 40.56 17.41
C ARG A 281 -23.23 40.86 18.91
N ASP A 282 -22.52 41.92 19.29
CA ASP A 282 -22.54 42.47 20.66
C ASP A 282 -22.14 41.51 21.78
N VAL A 283 -21.40 40.44 21.46
CA VAL A 283 -20.79 39.55 22.45
C VAL A 283 -19.84 40.38 23.33
N GLN A 284 -20.11 40.42 24.63
CA GLN A 284 -19.35 41.19 25.61
C GLN A 284 -18.22 40.35 26.22
N LYS A 285 -18.49 39.08 26.53
CA LYS A 285 -17.53 38.17 27.16
C LYS A 285 -17.64 36.75 26.59
N LEU A 286 -16.49 36.08 26.47
CA LEU A 286 -16.38 34.64 26.24
C LEU A 286 -15.79 34.00 27.49
N VAL A 287 -16.39 32.89 27.94
CA VAL A 287 -15.96 32.17 29.14
C VAL A 287 -15.86 30.69 28.81
N GLN A 288 -14.70 30.10 29.08
CA GLN A 288 -14.49 28.67 28.96
C GLN A 288 -15.16 27.93 30.12
N THR A 289 -15.87 26.86 29.79
CA THR A 289 -16.37 25.88 30.76
C THR A 289 -15.74 24.53 30.45
N ASP A 290 -16.02 23.51 31.26
CA ASP A 290 -15.42 22.18 31.06
C ASP A 290 -15.82 21.55 29.71
N ASN A 291 -17.06 21.78 29.26
CA ASN A 291 -17.61 21.09 28.08
C ASN A 291 -18.02 22.01 26.93
N CYS A 292 -18.09 23.33 27.16
CA CYS A 292 -18.52 24.29 26.14
C CYS A 292 -17.92 25.68 26.37
N ILE A 293 -18.24 26.63 25.48
CA ILE A 293 -17.87 28.05 25.66
C ILE A 293 -19.16 28.86 25.84
N LEU A 294 -19.23 29.66 26.90
CA LEU A 294 -20.33 30.59 27.11
C LEU A 294 -20.00 31.94 26.46
N ALA A 295 -20.96 32.47 25.72
CA ALA A 295 -20.91 33.81 25.13
C ALA A 295 -22.01 34.67 25.75
N ALA A 296 -21.61 35.70 26.48
CA ALA A 296 -22.53 36.64 27.12
C ALA A 296 -22.76 37.86 26.22
N LEU A 297 -24.01 38.10 25.85
CA LEU A 297 -24.48 39.35 25.24
C LEU A 297 -24.94 40.31 26.35
N SER A 298 -25.55 41.43 25.99
CA SER A 298 -26.07 42.41 26.95
C SER A 298 -27.18 41.84 27.86
N ASN A 299 -28.07 41.01 27.30
CA ASN A 299 -29.27 40.50 27.97
C ASN A 299 -29.52 39.00 27.72
N SER A 300 -28.62 38.29 27.04
CA SER A 300 -28.76 36.85 26.81
C SER A 300 -27.44 36.12 26.93
N VAL A 301 -27.51 34.83 27.20
CA VAL A 301 -26.34 33.94 27.31
C VAL A 301 -26.48 32.83 26.28
N TYR A 302 -25.48 32.72 25.41
CA TYR A 302 -25.36 31.63 24.43
C TYR A 302 -24.33 30.61 24.91
N GLY A 303 -24.57 29.34 24.62
CA GLY A 303 -23.61 28.26 24.71
C GLY A 303 -23.13 27.88 23.32
N PHE A 304 -21.82 27.86 23.12
CA PHE A 304 -21.17 27.26 21.96
C PHE A 304 -20.85 25.82 22.32
N LEU A 305 -21.76 24.93 21.91
CA LEU A 305 -21.69 23.52 22.23
C LEU A 305 -20.90 22.81 21.14
N PRO A 306 -19.83 22.07 21.46
CA PRO A 306 -18.99 21.44 20.46
C PRO A 306 -19.82 20.43 19.64
N VAL A 307 -19.66 20.48 18.32
CA VAL A 307 -20.20 19.46 17.43
C VAL A 307 -19.39 18.18 17.63
N PRO A 308 -19.99 16.98 17.73
CA PRO A 308 -19.24 15.74 17.88
C PRO A 308 -18.18 15.57 16.78
N ILE A 309 -16.95 15.19 17.16
CA ILE A 309 -15.81 15.05 16.23
C ILE A 309 -16.17 14.14 15.06
N GLY A 310 -16.93 13.06 15.31
CA GLY A 310 -17.39 12.12 14.28
C GLY A 310 -18.22 12.79 13.16
N ALA A 311 -19.03 13.80 13.48
CA ALA A 311 -19.81 14.56 12.51
C ALA A 311 -18.94 15.60 11.77
N GLN A 312 -18.01 16.23 12.47
CA GLN A 312 -17.03 17.14 11.86
C GLN A 312 -16.17 16.43 10.80
N ILE A 313 -15.74 15.20 11.08
CA ILE A 313 -14.99 14.36 10.14
C ILE A 313 -15.81 14.12 8.86
N VAL A 314 -17.09 13.79 8.98
CA VAL A 314 -17.96 13.56 7.82
C VAL A 314 -18.11 14.82 6.97
N GLN A 315 -18.30 15.98 7.61
CA GLN A 315 -18.37 17.27 6.92
C GLN A 315 -17.08 17.59 6.17
N LEU A 316 -15.92 17.43 6.81
CA LEU A 316 -14.60 17.66 6.18
C LEU A 316 -14.33 16.72 5.00
N THR A 317 -14.72 15.45 5.16
CA THR A 317 -14.58 14.42 4.12
C THR A 317 -15.52 14.69 2.94
N ALA A 318 -16.64 15.39 3.15
CA ALA A 318 -17.53 15.83 2.09
C ALA A 318 -17.07 17.13 1.43
N SER A 319 -16.39 18.03 2.16
CA SER A 319 -15.84 19.27 1.62
C SER A 319 -14.52 19.10 0.85
N GLY A 320 -13.92 17.90 0.90
CA GLY A 320 -12.63 17.60 0.24
C GLY A 320 -11.39 17.93 1.08
N GLU A 321 -11.55 18.31 2.35
CA GLU A 321 -10.44 18.63 3.25
C GLU A 321 -9.98 17.37 4.01
N PHE A 322 -9.38 16.44 3.27
CA PHE A 322 -9.04 15.10 3.76
C PHE A 322 -7.96 15.11 4.85
N GLU A 323 -6.95 15.97 4.73
CA GLU A 323 -5.86 16.05 5.72
C GLU A 323 -6.38 16.51 7.09
N GLU A 324 -7.28 17.49 7.11
CA GLU A 324 -7.92 17.94 8.34
C GLU A 324 -8.81 16.85 8.94
N ALA A 325 -9.55 16.11 8.10
CA ALA A 325 -10.39 14.98 8.52
C ALA A 325 -9.55 13.87 9.19
N LEU A 326 -8.47 13.42 8.55
CA LEU A 326 -7.54 12.42 9.12
C LEU A 326 -6.94 12.89 10.44
N ALA A 327 -6.62 14.18 10.51
CA ALA A 327 -5.99 14.74 11.69
C ALA A 327 -6.99 15.02 12.84
N LEU A 328 -8.31 15.07 12.57
CA LEU A 328 -9.36 14.97 13.59
C LEU A 328 -9.61 13.52 14.03
N CYS A 329 -9.48 12.51 13.16
CA CYS A 329 -9.58 11.09 13.55
C CYS A 329 -8.60 10.73 14.68
N LYS A 330 -7.39 11.28 14.64
CA LYS A 330 -6.38 11.11 15.70
C LYS A 330 -6.80 11.66 17.07
N LEU A 331 -7.79 12.55 17.12
CA LEU A 331 -8.33 13.12 18.36
C LEU A 331 -9.51 12.31 18.93
N LEU A 332 -10.01 11.29 18.22
CA LEU A 332 -11.04 10.41 18.76
C LEU A 332 -10.51 9.66 20.00
N PRO A 333 -11.38 9.37 20.99
CA PRO A 333 -10.99 8.62 22.19
C PRO A 333 -10.32 7.27 21.86
N PRO A 334 -9.38 6.78 22.67
CA PRO A 334 -8.72 5.50 22.44
C PRO A 334 -9.70 4.31 22.47
N GLU A 335 -10.82 4.44 23.19
CA GLU A 335 -11.91 3.45 23.23
C GLU A 335 -12.53 3.20 21.85
N ASP A 336 -12.55 4.22 20.99
CA ASP A 336 -13.11 4.18 19.64
C ASP A 336 -12.10 3.72 18.59
N SER A 337 -11.09 2.91 18.94
CA SER A 337 -10.01 2.55 18.01
C SER A 337 -10.50 1.88 16.72
N ASN A 338 -11.53 1.02 16.81
CA ASN A 338 -12.12 0.37 15.64
C ASN A 338 -12.88 1.39 14.76
N LEU A 339 -13.64 2.30 15.38
CA LEU A 339 -14.34 3.36 14.68
C LEU A 339 -13.36 4.34 14.01
N ARG A 340 -12.24 4.64 14.68
CA ARG A 340 -11.14 5.44 14.13
C ARG A 340 -10.57 4.78 12.89
N ALA A 341 -10.19 3.50 12.97
CA ALA A 341 -9.64 2.76 11.83
C ALA A 341 -10.63 2.69 10.65
N ALA A 342 -11.92 2.46 10.92
CA ALA A 342 -12.95 2.45 9.89
C ALA A 342 -13.13 3.82 9.22
N LYS A 343 -13.16 4.91 10.01
CA LYS A 343 -13.24 6.28 9.48
C LYS A 343 -11.99 6.66 8.70
N GLU A 344 -10.79 6.36 9.21
CA GLU A 344 -9.52 6.60 8.52
C GLU A 344 -9.48 5.87 7.17
N SER A 345 -9.86 4.59 7.14
CA SER A 345 -9.97 3.81 5.91
C SER A 345 -10.93 4.47 4.90
N SER A 346 -12.13 4.87 5.34
CA SER A 346 -13.12 5.55 4.49
C SER A 346 -12.60 6.89 3.94
N ILE A 347 -11.88 7.66 4.75
CA ILE A 347 -11.27 8.94 4.32
C ILE A 347 -10.17 8.68 3.29
N HIS A 348 -9.28 7.72 3.53
CA HIS A 348 -8.22 7.35 2.60
C HIS A 348 -8.78 6.85 1.26
N ILE A 349 -9.87 6.09 1.25
CA ILE A 349 -10.58 5.69 0.01
C ILE A 349 -11.01 6.92 -0.77
N ARG A 350 -11.76 7.83 -0.12
CA ARG A 350 -12.29 9.01 -0.80
C ARG A 350 -11.18 9.97 -1.24
N TYR A 351 -10.13 10.11 -0.44
CA TYR A 351 -8.96 10.90 -0.81
C TYR A 351 -8.22 10.29 -2.00
N GLY A 352 -8.06 8.96 -2.02
CA GLY A 352 -7.52 8.21 -3.15
C GLY A 352 -8.30 8.48 -4.44
N HIS A 353 -9.65 8.45 -4.40
CA HIS A 353 -10.48 8.80 -5.56
C HIS A 353 -10.30 10.24 -6.00
N PHE A 354 -10.31 11.19 -5.06
CA PHE A 354 -10.09 12.61 -5.38
C PHE A 354 -8.72 12.84 -6.08
N LEU A 355 -7.66 12.21 -5.59
CA LEU A 355 -6.33 12.26 -6.19
C LEU A 355 -6.28 11.54 -7.55
N PHE A 356 -7.00 10.44 -7.68
CA PHE A 356 -7.11 9.69 -8.94
C PHE A 356 -7.79 10.52 -10.04
N ASP A 357 -8.92 11.15 -9.71
CA ASP A 357 -9.69 11.99 -10.64
C ASP A 357 -8.97 13.27 -11.04
N SER A 358 -8.13 13.81 -10.14
CA SER A 358 -7.25 14.97 -10.41
C SER A 358 -5.98 14.61 -11.20
N GLY A 359 -5.70 13.32 -11.41
CA GLY A 359 -4.55 12.84 -12.19
C GLY A 359 -3.26 12.61 -11.38
N SER A 360 -3.29 12.79 -10.05
CA SER A 360 -2.20 12.49 -9.12
C SER A 360 -2.21 11.00 -8.74
N TYR A 361 -1.97 10.13 -9.72
CA TYR A 361 -2.13 8.68 -9.54
C TYR A 361 -1.17 8.04 -8.52
N GLU A 362 0.06 8.53 -8.40
CA GLU A 362 1.03 7.96 -7.45
C GLU A 362 0.60 8.20 -5.99
N GLU A 363 0.24 9.44 -5.66
CA GLU A 363 -0.30 9.80 -4.34
C GLU A 363 -1.63 9.08 -4.07
N ALA A 364 -2.50 8.93 -5.08
CA ALA A 364 -3.74 8.15 -4.96
C ALA A 364 -3.48 6.70 -4.52
N MET A 365 -2.48 6.04 -5.13
CA MET A 365 -2.11 4.66 -4.78
C MET A 365 -1.50 4.53 -3.38
N GLU A 366 -0.84 5.57 -2.88
CA GLU A 366 -0.40 5.62 -1.49
C GLU A 366 -1.61 5.68 -0.54
N GLN A 367 -2.59 6.54 -0.83
CA GLN A 367 -3.83 6.60 -0.02
C GLN A 367 -4.60 5.27 -0.05
N PHE A 368 -4.72 4.62 -1.20
CA PHE A 368 -5.33 3.28 -1.27
C PHE A 368 -4.53 2.23 -0.48
N SER A 369 -3.19 2.35 -0.44
CA SER A 369 -2.36 1.47 0.38
C SER A 369 -2.66 1.60 1.87
N ASP A 370 -2.84 2.82 2.35
CA ASP A 370 -3.11 3.17 3.76
C ASP A 370 -4.54 2.82 4.18
N SER A 371 -5.50 2.87 3.25
CA SER A 371 -6.90 2.50 3.50
C SER A 371 -7.13 1.01 3.80
N HIS A 372 -6.15 0.14 3.54
CA HIS A 372 -6.26 -1.33 3.64
C HIS A 372 -7.38 -1.94 2.76
N VAL A 373 -7.74 -1.26 1.69
CA VAL A 373 -8.74 -1.73 0.73
C VAL A 373 -8.23 -2.92 -0.07
N ASP A 374 -9.16 -3.79 -0.47
CA ASP A 374 -8.87 -4.93 -1.32
C ASP A 374 -8.34 -4.50 -2.69
N ILE A 375 -7.40 -5.27 -3.23
CA ILE A 375 -6.80 -4.98 -4.53
C ILE A 375 -7.84 -5.05 -5.64
N THR A 376 -8.83 -5.92 -5.55
CA THR A 376 -9.95 -6.04 -6.51
C THR A 376 -10.72 -4.73 -6.65
N TYR A 377 -10.92 -3.99 -5.56
CA TYR A 377 -11.55 -2.68 -5.59
C TYR A 377 -10.70 -1.67 -6.37
N VAL A 378 -9.39 -1.60 -6.10
CA VAL A 378 -8.49 -0.71 -6.83
C VAL A 378 -8.44 -1.08 -8.31
N LEU A 379 -8.42 -2.37 -8.64
CA LEU A 379 -8.43 -2.86 -10.02
C LEU A 379 -9.72 -2.53 -10.76
N SER A 380 -10.86 -2.41 -10.07
CA SER A 380 -12.11 -1.96 -10.69
C SER A 380 -12.04 -0.55 -11.29
N LEU A 381 -11.09 0.28 -10.82
CA LEU A 381 -10.81 1.60 -11.40
C LEU A 381 -10.10 1.53 -12.76
N TYR A 382 -9.68 0.33 -13.19
CA TYR A 382 -8.91 0.09 -14.41
C TYR A 382 -9.62 -0.84 -15.40
N PRO A 383 -10.58 -0.33 -16.20
CA PRO A 383 -11.34 -1.13 -17.17
C PRO A 383 -10.49 -1.85 -18.24
N SER A 384 -9.24 -1.43 -18.43
CA SER A 384 -8.31 -2.06 -19.38
C SER A 384 -7.72 -3.38 -18.88
N ILE A 385 -7.97 -3.74 -17.62
CA ILE A 385 -7.45 -4.96 -16.99
C ILE A 385 -8.59 -5.97 -16.85
N VAL A 386 -8.37 -7.17 -17.39
CA VAL A 386 -9.31 -8.29 -17.32
C VAL A 386 -9.00 -9.10 -16.07
N LEU A 387 -9.99 -9.21 -15.17
CA LEU A 387 -9.86 -9.95 -13.91
C LEU A 387 -10.32 -11.41 -14.05
N PRO A 388 -9.65 -12.37 -13.38
CA PRO A 388 -10.12 -13.74 -13.28
C PRO A 388 -11.49 -13.85 -12.62
N GLN A 389 -12.34 -14.77 -13.09
CA GLN A 389 -13.63 -15.08 -12.46
C GLN A 389 -13.42 -15.88 -11.17
N THR A 390 -13.02 -15.20 -10.08
CA THR A 390 -12.89 -15.80 -8.75
C THR A 390 -14.17 -15.61 -7.93
N HIS A 391 -14.40 -16.48 -6.94
CA HIS A 391 -15.59 -16.42 -6.08
C HIS A 391 -15.63 -15.17 -5.16
N ILE A 392 -14.55 -14.40 -5.13
CA ILE A 392 -14.39 -13.13 -4.39
C ILE A 392 -15.26 -12.01 -4.99
N ILE A 393 -15.54 -12.04 -6.30
CA ILE A 393 -16.24 -10.95 -6.99
C ILE A 393 -17.71 -10.83 -6.55
N GLY A 394 -18.31 -11.92 -6.01
CA GLY A 394 -19.72 -11.97 -5.63
C GLY A 394 -20.12 -11.21 -4.35
N GLU A 395 -19.16 -10.77 -3.52
CA GLU A 395 -19.47 -9.99 -2.30
C GLU A 395 -19.30 -8.47 -2.47
N HIS A 396 -18.60 -8.00 -3.50
CA HIS A 396 -18.31 -6.58 -3.68
C HIS A 396 -19.51 -5.74 -4.15
N ASP A 397 -20.51 -6.36 -4.78
CA ASP A 397 -21.77 -5.69 -5.13
C ASP A 397 -22.59 -5.26 -3.89
N LYS A 398 -22.25 -5.79 -2.71
CA LYS A 398 -22.87 -5.38 -1.43
C LYS A 398 -22.09 -4.30 -0.68
N LEU A 399 -20.89 -3.93 -1.13
CA LEU A 399 -20.09 -2.83 -0.56
C LEU A 399 -20.33 -1.49 -1.29
N LEU A 400 -21.11 -1.51 -2.38
CA LEU A 400 -21.66 -0.31 -3.00
C LEU A 400 -22.77 0.34 -2.15
N ASP A 401 -23.34 -0.42 -1.20
CA ASP A 401 -24.07 0.15 -0.08
C ASP A 401 -23.07 0.58 0.99
N MET A 402 -22.77 1.89 1.01
CA MET A 402 -22.22 2.53 2.21
C MET A 402 -23.02 2.04 3.42
N PRO A 403 -22.38 1.60 4.53
CA PRO A 403 -23.10 1.37 5.76
C PRO A 403 -23.67 2.71 6.25
N GLU A 404 -24.92 3.01 5.89
CA GLU A 404 -25.78 3.90 6.66
C GLU A 404 -26.03 3.23 8.01
N LEU A 405 -25.05 3.34 8.92
CA LEU A 405 -25.33 3.17 10.34
C LEU A 405 -26.05 4.43 10.82
N ALA A 406 -27.36 4.40 10.59
CA ALA A 406 -28.35 5.31 11.10
C ALA A 406 -28.27 5.37 12.64
N ARG A 407 -28.16 6.59 13.19
CA ARG A 407 -29.28 7.33 13.80
C ARG A 407 -29.76 6.73 15.12
N GLU A 408 -29.29 7.30 16.22
CA GLU A 408 -30.15 7.49 17.37
C GLU A 408 -30.70 8.93 17.36
N SER A 409 -32.00 9.00 17.09
CA SER A 409 -33.00 10.05 17.38
C SER A 409 -32.59 11.54 17.44
N SER A 410 -33.15 12.34 16.53
CA SER A 410 -34.20 13.32 16.87
C SER A 410 -34.81 13.93 15.59
N ASP A 411 -36.14 14.05 15.60
CA ASP A 411 -36.97 14.73 14.61
C ASP A 411 -36.47 16.15 14.33
N VAL A 412 -36.30 16.51 13.04
CA VAL A 412 -37.00 17.60 12.34
C VAL A 412 -36.71 17.41 10.83
N THR A 413 -37.77 17.45 10.02
CA THR A 413 -37.79 17.39 8.55
C THR A 413 -37.07 18.58 7.91
N ASP A 414 -36.19 18.34 6.95
CA ASP A 414 -36.11 19.12 5.71
C ASP A 414 -35.30 18.37 4.63
N GLU A 415 -35.87 18.36 3.43
CA GLU A 415 -35.43 17.62 2.24
C GLU A 415 -34.15 18.24 1.65
N MET A 416 -33.09 17.43 1.49
CA MET A 416 -31.93 17.79 0.66
C MET A 416 -31.47 16.53 -0.07
N GLU A 417 -31.48 16.61 -1.40
CA GLU A 417 -31.39 15.53 -2.37
C GLU A 417 -30.14 14.65 -2.23
N SER A 418 -30.37 13.34 -2.25
CA SER A 418 -29.36 12.29 -2.40
C SER A 418 -28.77 12.35 -3.81
N TYR A 419 -27.49 12.72 -3.91
CA TYR A 419 -26.72 12.49 -5.14
C TYR A 419 -26.42 10.99 -5.26
N SER A 420 -27.39 10.24 -5.80
CA SER A 420 -27.14 8.92 -6.35
C SER A 420 -26.32 9.09 -7.62
N LEU A 421 -25.16 8.42 -7.70
CA LEU A 421 -24.48 8.20 -8.97
C LEU A 421 -25.39 7.35 -9.85
N GLN A 422 -26.20 8.01 -10.68
CA GLN A 422 -26.84 7.39 -11.82
C GLN A 422 -25.73 6.90 -12.76
N LEU A 423 -25.37 5.62 -12.64
CA LEU A 423 -24.94 4.84 -13.78
C LEU A 423 -26.07 4.95 -14.81
N HIS A 424 -25.92 5.86 -15.76
CA HIS A 424 -26.72 5.85 -16.98
C HIS A 424 -26.38 4.54 -17.72
N GLU A 425 -27.19 3.51 -17.49
CA GLU A 425 -27.38 2.44 -18.47
C GLU A 425 -28.08 3.07 -19.68
N SER A 426 -27.28 3.69 -20.56
CA SER A 426 -27.72 3.94 -21.92
C SER A 426 -27.48 2.67 -22.72
N ASP A 427 -28.56 1.92 -22.92
CA ASP A 427 -28.71 0.87 -23.92
C ASP A 427 -28.54 1.51 -25.31
N ASP A 428 -27.29 1.63 -25.78
CA ASP A 428 -27.00 2.00 -27.16
C ASP A 428 -25.78 1.22 -27.66
N LYS A 429 -26.07 0.17 -28.45
CA LYS A 429 -25.07 -0.60 -29.19
C LYS A 429 -24.39 0.32 -30.22
N SER A 430 -23.21 0.83 -29.87
CA SER A 430 -22.22 1.30 -30.84
C SER A 430 -20.83 0.73 -30.49
N PRO A 431 -20.03 0.29 -31.48
CA PRO A 431 -18.77 -0.37 -31.22
C PRO A 431 -17.64 0.64 -30.98
N LEU A 432 -16.87 0.40 -29.92
CA LEU A 432 -15.44 0.76 -29.76
C LEU A 432 -15.05 2.25 -29.74
N GLU A 433 -15.11 2.85 -28.54
CA GLU A 433 -14.00 3.69 -28.06
C GLU A 433 -13.72 3.34 -26.58
N VAL A 434 -12.88 2.33 -26.35
CA VAL A 434 -12.28 2.09 -25.03
C VAL A 434 -11.45 3.32 -24.71
N LYS A 435 -11.95 4.16 -23.79
CA LYS A 435 -11.27 5.36 -23.29
C LYS A 435 -9.85 4.95 -22.88
N LYS A 436 -8.86 5.33 -23.70
CA LYS A 436 -7.46 4.94 -23.53
C LYS A 436 -7.00 5.42 -22.15
N MET A 437 -6.89 4.51 -21.19
CA MET A 437 -6.48 4.82 -19.82
C MET A 437 -5.13 5.54 -19.86
N SER A 438 -4.93 6.53 -18.98
CA SER A 438 -3.68 7.28 -18.99
C SER A 438 -2.50 6.37 -18.68
N HIS A 439 -1.43 6.47 -19.46
CA HIS A 439 -0.21 5.68 -19.26
C HIS A 439 0.33 5.84 -17.83
N ASN A 440 0.24 7.06 -17.27
CA ASN A 440 0.67 7.38 -15.91
C ASN A 440 -0.15 6.64 -14.84
N ALA A 441 -1.46 6.45 -15.04
CA ALA A 441 -2.30 5.68 -14.13
C ALA A 441 -1.87 4.21 -14.06
N LEU A 442 -1.51 3.63 -15.20
CA LEU A 442 -1.06 2.24 -15.29
C LEU A 442 0.34 2.06 -14.68
N VAL A 443 1.24 3.03 -14.87
CA VAL A 443 2.56 3.01 -14.20
C VAL A 443 2.42 3.08 -12.68
N ALA A 444 1.52 3.93 -12.17
CA ALA A 444 1.23 4.00 -10.74
C ALA A 444 0.67 2.68 -10.21
N LEU A 445 -0.23 2.04 -10.96
CA LEU A 445 -0.76 0.71 -10.62
C LEU A 445 0.33 -0.36 -10.56
N VAL A 446 1.25 -0.40 -11.52
CA VAL A 446 2.37 -1.35 -11.51
C VAL A 446 3.18 -1.22 -10.22
N LYS A 447 3.56 0.01 -9.83
CA LYS A 447 4.28 0.27 -8.57
C LYS A 447 3.47 -0.22 -7.35
N TYR A 448 2.17 0.08 -7.32
CA TYR A 448 1.26 -0.34 -6.26
C TYR A 448 1.19 -1.87 -6.12
N LEU A 449 0.95 -2.58 -7.22
CA LEU A 449 0.83 -4.03 -7.25
C LEU A 449 2.17 -4.70 -6.88
N GLN A 450 3.30 -4.20 -7.38
CA GLN A 450 4.63 -4.70 -7.00
C GLN A 450 4.90 -4.56 -5.49
N LYS A 451 4.52 -3.44 -4.88
CA LYS A 451 4.66 -3.21 -3.43
C LYS A 451 3.79 -4.17 -2.61
N LYS A 452 2.56 -4.47 -3.06
CA LYS A 452 1.63 -5.40 -2.38
C LYS A 452 1.98 -6.88 -2.62
N ARG A 453 2.68 -7.19 -3.72
CA ARG A 453 3.01 -8.55 -4.16
C ARG A 453 3.74 -9.36 -3.09
N SER A 454 4.78 -8.81 -2.48
CA SER A 454 5.62 -9.54 -1.52
C SER A 454 4.81 -10.12 -0.36
N GLY A 455 3.92 -9.33 0.24
CA GLY A 455 3.09 -9.78 1.36
C GLY A 455 2.00 -10.78 0.98
N ILE A 456 1.45 -10.72 -0.24
CA ILE A 456 0.42 -11.66 -0.70
C ILE A 456 1.03 -13.00 -1.10
N ILE A 457 2.15 -12.99 -1.81
CA ILE A 457 2.87 -14.21 -2.21
C ILE A 457 3.39 -14.94 -0.96
N GLU A 458 3.90 -14.23 0.03
CA GLU A 458 4.30 -14.82 1.32
C GLU A 458 3.14 -15.57 1.97
N ARG A 459 1.96 -14.94 2.08
CA ARG A 459 0.75 -15.61 2.62
C ARG A 459 0.32 -16.81 1.80
N ALA A 460 0.29 -16.69 0.46
CA ALA A 460 -0.08 -17.79 -0.42
C ALA A 460 0.90 -18.98 -0.29
N THR A 461 2.21 -18.72 -0.15
CA THR A 461 3.21 -19.78 0.06
C THR A 461 3.13 -20.40 1.47
N ALA A 462 2.83 -19.61 2.50
CA ALA A 462 2.63 -20.12 3.86
C ALA A 462 1.44 -21.10 3.92
N GLU A 463 0.32 -20.77 3.29
CA GLU A 463 -0.84 -21.68 3.21
C GLU A 463 -0.52 -22.99 2.49
N VAL A 464 0.33 -22.98 1.45
CA VAL A 464 0.82 -24.22 0.81
C VAL A 464 1.59 -25.07 1.81
N THR A 465 2.48 -24.47 2.61
CA THR A 465 3.21 -25.22 3.63
C THR A 465 2.30 -25.80 4.70
N GLU A 466 1.28 -25.04 5.14
CA GLU A 466 0.32 -25.51 6.14
C GLU A 466 -0.60 -26.63 5.60
N GLU A 467 -1.09 -26.52 4.36
CA GLU A 467 -1.89 -27.57 3.72
C GLU A 467 -1.09 -28.85 3.48
N VAL A 468 0.15 -28.73 3.02
CA VAL A 468 1.05 -29.89 2.79
C VAL A 468 1.43 -30.56 4.10
N VAL A 469 1.72 -29.78 5.16
CA VAL A 469 1.98 -30.31 6.51
C VAL A 469 0.74 -31.00 7.07
N SER A 470 -0.44 -30.38 6.96
CA SER A 470 -1.71 -30.95 7.40
C SER A 470 -2.05 -32.24 6.63
N GLY A 471 -1.80 -32.27 5.32
CA GLY A 471 -1.95 -33.44 4.48
C GLY A 471 -0.99 -34.57 4.86
N ALA A 472 0.27 -34.26 5.18
CA ALA A 472 1.25 -35.24 5.65
C ALA A 472 0.90 -35.80 7.05
N VAL A 473 0.38 -34.96 7.96
CA VAL A 473 -0.15 -35.39 9.26
C VAL A 473 -1.39 -36.26 9.09
N HIS A 474 -2.26 -35.94 8.13
CA HIS A 474 -3.45 -36.76 7.86
C HIS A 474 -3.09 -38.11 7.22
N HIS A 475 -2.12 -38.14 6.29
CA HIS A 475 -1.59 -39.37 5.70
C HIS A 475 -0.86 -40.25 6.70
N SER A 476 -0.14 -39.68 7.67
CA SER A 476 0.52 -40.44 8.74
C SER A 476 -0.48 -41.01 9.76
N LEU A 477 -1.59 -40.33 10.03
CA LEU A 477 -2.70 -40.88 10.82
C LEU A 477 -3.39 -42.07 10.13
N ILE A 478 -3.58 -42.02 8.81
CA ILE A 478 -4.18 -43.10 8.01
C ILE A 478 -3.31 -44.36 7.96
N LEU A 479 -1.99 -44.23 8.09
CA LEU A 479 -1.06 -45.36 8.15
C LEU A 479 -0.99 -46.03 9.53
N SER A 480 -1.67 -45.49 10.55
CA SER A 480 -1.59 -45.95 11.95
C SER A 480 -2.79 -46.74 12.47
N GLU A 481 -3.85 -46.95 11.68
CA GLU A 481 -5.02 -47.75 12.10
C GLU A 481 -5.03 -49.18 11.54
N PRO A 482 -5.13 -50.23 12.40
CA PRO A 482 -5.38 -51.59 11.94
C PRO A 482 -6.90 -51.84 11.75
N TYR A 483 -7.26 -52.26 10.53
CA TYR A 483 -8.44 -53.05 10.13
C TYR A 483 -9.80 -52.74 10.79
N LYS A 484 -10.68 -52.06 10.04
CA LYS A 484 -12.15 -52.30 10.09
C LYS A 484 -12.74 -52.35 8.67
N PRO A 485 -13.73 -53.23 8.39
CA PRO A 485 -14.18 -53.51 7.04
C PRO A 485 -15.21 -52.51 6.51
N LYS A 486 -15.20 -52.38 5.17
CA LYS A 486 -15.98 -51.48 4.32
C LYS A 486 -17.51 -51.60 4.50
N LYS A 487 -18.19 -50.46 4.50
CA LYS A 487 -19.56 -50.30 3.95
C LYS A 487 -19.52 -49.22 2.84
N PRO A 488 -20.19 -49.42 1.69
CA PRO A 488 -20.16 -48.48 0.58
C PRO A 488 -21.29 -47.44 0.68
N ASN A 489 -21.09 -46.32 -0.04
CA ASN A 489 -22.02 -45.21 -0.34
C ASN A 489 -22.00 -43.98 0.58
N LYS A 490 -21.17 -43.00 0.20
CA LYS A 490 -21.62 -41.81 -0.56
C LYS A 490 -20.40 -41.07 -1.11
N LYS A 491 -20.39 -40.83 -2.42
CA LYS A 491 -19.48 -39.91 -3.08
C LYS A 491 -19.56 -38.55 -2.37
N ARG A 492 -18.57 -38.21 -1.55
CA ARG A 492 -18.35 -36.83 -1.12
C ARG A 492 -17.27 -36.30 -2.06
N ALA A 493 -17.72 -35.52 -3.04
CA ALA A 493 -16.85 -34.78 -3.93
C ALA A 493 -15.82 -34.02 -3.09
N GLN A 494 -14.54 -34.29 -3.31
CA GLN A 494 -13.47 -33.38 -2.93
C GLN A 494 -13.53 -32.22 -3.93
N THR A 495 -14.35 -31.21 -3.63
CA THR A 495 -14.16 -29.88 -4.19
C THR A 495 -12.91 -29.30 -3.51
N HIS A 496 -11.83 -29.17 -4.27
CA HIS A 496 -10.69 -28.34 -3.91
C HIS A 496 -11.20 -26.93 -3.64
N THR A 497 -11.35 -26.55 -2.37
CA THR A 497 -11.48 -25.15 -1.96
C THR A 497 -10.16 -24.46 -2.27
N SER A 498 -10.11 -23.65 -3.32
CA SER A 498 -9.02 -22.70 -3.56
C SER A 498 -8.92 -21.78 -2.35
N SER A 499 -7.70 -21.59 -1.85
CA SER A 499 -7.48 -20.71 -0.71
C SER A 499 -7.58 -19.24 -1.13
N ILE A 500 -8.16 -18.40 -0.26
CA ILE A 500 -8.41 -16.97 -0.50
C ILE A 500 -7.12 -16.24 -0.89
N ALA A 501 -5.98 -16.55 -0.26
CA ALA A 501 -4.71 -15.90 -0.59
C ALA A 501 -4.17 -16.32 -1.97
N ARG A 502 -4.45 -17.54 -2.45
CA ARG A 502 -4.08 -17.98 -3.80
C ARG A 502 -4.94 -17.30 -4.85
N GLU A 503 -6.25 -17.21 -4.63
CA GLU A 503 -7.12 -16.47 -5.54
C GLU A 503 -6.69 -15.01 -5.65
N MET A 504 -6.33 -14.38 -4.52
CA MET A 504 -5.80 -13.02 -4.50
C MET A 504 -4.44 -12.90 -5.23
N ALA A 505 -3.54 -13.89 -5.05
CA ALA A 505 -2.28 -13.94 -5.77
C ALA A 505 -2.47 -14.08 -7.29
N THR A 506 -3.45 -14.88 -7.72
CA THR A 506 -3.82 -15.04 -9.13
C THR A 506 -4.37 -13.75 -9.71
N VAL A 507 -5.29 -13.07 -9.01
CA VAL A 507 -5.81 -11.76 -9.42
C VAL A 507 -4.68 -10.74 -9.54
N LEU A 508 -3.78 -10.69 -8.55
CA LEU A 508 -2.65 -9.76 -8.53
C LEU A 508 -1.67 -10.00 -9.68
N ASP A 509 -1.14 -11.22 -9.82
CA ASP A 509 -0.11 -11.53 -10.83
C ASP A 509 -0.66 -11.39 -12.25
N THR A 510 -1.92 -11.80 -12.49
CA THR A 510 -2.60 -11.63 -13.79
C THR A 510 -2.76 -10.16 -14.14
N SER A 511 -3.19 -9.35 -13.18
CA SER A 511 -3.38 -7.90 -13.38
C SER A 511 -2.04 -7.17 -13.56
N LEU A 512 -1.02 -7.58 -12.81
CA LEU A 512 0.33 -7.02 -12.90
C LEU A 512 0.95 -7.31 -14.27
N LEU A 513 0.81 -8.53 -14.78
CA LEU A 513 1.29 -8.90 -16.12
C LEU A 513 0.64 -8.02 -17.19
N GLN A 514 -0.69 -7.87 -17.16
CA GLN A 514 -1.42 -7.01 -18.10
C GLN A 514 -0.98 -5.55 -17.98
N ALA A 515 -0.83 -5.00 -16.77
CA ALA A 515 -0.40 -3.63 -16.53
C ALA A 515 1.04 -3.35 -17.02
N LEU A 516 1.97 -4.29 -16.83
CA LEU A 516 3.34 -4.21 -17.34
C LEU A 516 3.36 -4.15 -18.87
N LEU A 517 2.53 -4.97 -19.53
CA LEU A 517 2.45 -5.00 -20.99
C LEU A 517 1.79 -3.73 -21.54
N LEU A 518 0.73 -3.23 -20.90
CA LEU A 518 0.09 -1.98 -21.28
C LEU A 518 1.01 -0.76 -21.13
N THR A 519 1.99 -0.83 -20.25
CA THR A 519 3.01 0.21 -20.05
C THR A 519 4.26 0.00 -20.91
N GLY A 520 4.31 -1.04 -21.74
CA GLY A 520 5.46 -1.34 -22.61
C GLY A 520 6.67 -1.93 -21.88
N GLN A 521 6.50 -2.41 -20.64
CA GLN A 521 7.55 -2.99 -19.80
C GLN A 521 7.68 -4.51 -20.00
N SER A 522 7.88 -4.97 -21.25
CA SER A 522 7.92 -6.40 -21.58
C SER A 522 9.07 -7.15 -20.90
N SER A 523 10.19 -6.47 -20.58
CA SER A 523 11.29 -7.08 -19.81
C SER A 523 10.90 -7.41 -18.36
N GLY A 524 10.12 -6.53 -17.73
CA GLY A 524 9.61 -6.76 -16.36
C GLY A 524 8.59 -7.88 -16.31
N ALA A 525 7.76 -8.02 -17.37
CA ALA A 525 6.84 -9.15 -17.51
C ALA A 525 7.59 -10.49 -17.60
N ILE A 526 8.70 -10.55 -18.34
CA ILE A 526 9.55 -11.76 -18.44
C ILE A 526 10.19 -12.09 -17.09
N GLU A 527 10.66 -11.09 -16.35
CA GLU A 527 11.25 -11.30 -15.02
C GLU A 527 10.21 -11.84 -14.02
N LEU A 528 8.99 -11.32 -14.06
CA LEU A 528 7.86 -11.81 -13.27
C LEU A 528 7.58 -13.29 -13.53
N LEU A 529 7.51 -13.69 -14.80
CA LEU A 529 7.19 -15.06 -15.22
C LEU A 529 8.33 -16.05 -14.96
N LYS A 530 9.59 -15.60 -14.97
CA LYS A 530 10.75 -16.43 -14.58
C LYS A 530 10.74 -16.79 -13.10
N GLY A 531 10.12 -15.96 -12.26
CA GLY A 531 9.94 -16.21 -10.84
C GLY A 531 8.70 -17.05 -10.53
N LEU A 532 8.47 -17.31 -9.23
CA LEU A 532 7.23 -17.90 -8.75
C LEU A 532 6.06 -16.95 -9.08
N ASN A 533 5.09 -17.43 -9.86
CA ASN A 533 3.94 -16.66 -10.34
C ASN A 533 2.65 -17.48 -10.24
N TYR A 534 1.52 -16.78 -10.08
CA TYR A 534 0.17 -17.38 -9.98
C TYR A 534 -0.76 -16.92 -11.13
N CYS A 535 -0.19 -16.46 -12.26
CA CYS A 535 -0.93 -15.92 -13.39
C CYS A 535 -2.03 -16.87 -13.91
N ASP A 536 -3.20 -16.33 -14.24
CA ASP A 536 -4.24 -17.09 -14.92
C ASP A 536 -3.84 -17.30 -16.38
N LEU A 537 -3.58 -18.57 -16.71
CA LEU A 537 -3.13 -19.02 -18.02
C LEU A 537 -4.06 -18.57 -19.16
N LYS A 538 -5.38 -18.73 -19.00
CA LYS A 538 -6.33 -18.49 -20.09
C LYS A 538 -6.40 -17.02 -20.44
N ILE A 539 -6.52 -16.18 -19.42
CA ILE A 539 -6.64 -14.72 -19.60
C ILE A 539 -5.33 -14.16 -20.15
N CYS A 540 -4.19 -14.61 -19.63
CA CYS A 540 -2.90 -14.12 -20.09
C CYS A 540 -2.60 -14.58 -21.52
N GLU A 541 -2.95 -15.81 -21.90
CA GLU A 541 -2.78 -16.32 -23.25
C GLU A 541 -3.60 -15.52 -24.28
N GLU A 542 -4.89 -15.30 -24.03
CA GLU A 542 -5.76 -14.49 -24.90
C GLU A 542 -5.22 -13.07 -25.05
N PHE A 543 -4.89 -12.42 -23.93
CA PHE A 543 -4.39 -11.05 -23.92
C PHE A 543 -3.05 -10.89 -24.64
N LEU A 544 -2.14 -11.85 -24.50
CA LEU A 544 -0.82 -11.84 -25.17
C LEU A 544 -0.94 -12.07 -26.67
N LYS A 545 -1.83 -12.97 -27.09
CA LYS A 545 -2.12 -13.26 -28.51
C LYS A 545 -2.71 -12.04 -29.21
N GLU A 546 -3.67 -11.34 -28.59
CA GLU A 546 -4.27 -10.12 -29.14
C GLU A 546 -3.25 -9.00 -29.38
N ARG A 547 -2.17 -8.95 -28.60
CA ARG A 547 -1.14 -7.89 -28.66
C ARG A 547 0.12 -8.29 -29.42
N SER A 548 0.19 -9.51 -29.95
CA SER A 548 1.37 -10.05 -30.63
C SER A 548 2.65 -10.08 -29.75
N GLU A 549 2.51 -10.21 -28.43
CA GLU A 549 3.63 -10.25 -27.47
C GLU A 549 4.15 -11.68 -27.25
N TYR A 550 4.62 -12.30 -28.33
CA TYR A 550 4.98 -13.72 -28.36
C TYR A 550 6.15 -14.12 -27.45
N MET A 551 7.10 -13.21 -27.20
CA MET A 551 8.24 -13.49 -26.31
C MET A 551 7.80 -13.72 -24.86
N VAL A 552 6.80 -12.97 -24.40
CA VAL A 552 6.24 -13.08 -23.05
C VAL A 552 5.36 -14.33 -22.96
N LEU A 553 4.64 -14.65 -24.04
CA LEU A 553 3.84 -15.88 -24.14
C LEU A 553 4.69 -17.15 -24.08
N LEU A 554 5.86 -17.17 -24.72
CA LEU A 554 6.80 -18.28 -24.62
C LEU A 554 7.31 -18.49 -23.18
N GLU A 555 7.60 -17.41 -22.45
CA GLU A 555 8.00 -17.53 -21.04
C GLU A 555 6.82 -17.96 -20.15
N LEU A 556 5.58 -17.54 -20.45
CA LEU A 556 4.37 -17.98 -19.74
C LEU A 556 4.14 -19.49 -19.90
N TYR A 557 4.27 -20.04 -21.11
CA TYR A 557 4.16 -21.49 -21.30
C TYR A 557 5.29 -22.24 -20.62
N LYS A 558 6.51 -21.68 -20.64
CA LYS A 558 7.66 -22.26 -19.96
C LYS A 558 7.48 -22.29 -18.44
N SER A 559 6.93 -21.23 -17.84
CA SER A 559 6.69 -21.18 -16.39
C SER A 559 5.59 -22.13 -15.93
N ASN A 560 4.70 -22.56 -16.84
CA ASN A 560 3.62 -23.52 -16.59
C ASN A 560 3.90 -24.94 -17.11
N GLU A 561 5.15 -25.26 -17.49
CA GLU A 561 5.58 -26.56 -18.03
C GLU A 561 4.86 -27.01 -19.33
N MET A 562 4.19 -26.09 -20.03
CA MET A 562 3.48 -26.32 -21.29
C MET A 562 4.45 -26.26 -22.50
N HIS A 563 5.46 -27.13 -22.48
CA HIS A 563 6.55 -27.09 -23.45
C HIS A 563 6.11 -27.45 -24.87
N ARG A 564 5.11 -28.32 -25.05
CA ARG A 564 4.63 -28.72 -26.38
C ARG A 564 3.95 -27.55 -27.10
N GLU A 565 3.09 -26.82 -26.40
CA GLU A 565 2.39 -25.63 -26.90
C GLU A 565 3.36 -24.49 -27.20
N ALA A 566 4.37 -24.28 -26.33
CA ALA A 566 5.43 -23.31 -26.58
C ALA A 566 6.21 -23.60 -27.86
N LEU A 567 6.57 -24.86 -28.09
CA LEU A 567 7.32 -25.30 -29.27
C LEU A 567 6.47 -25.24 -30.54
N GLN A 568 5.17 -25.57 -30.45
CA GLN A 568 4.22 -25.40 -31.56
C GLN A 568 4.10 -23.93 -31.97
N LEU A 569 3.93 -23.02 -31.02
CA LEU A 569 3.89 -21.58 -31.29
C LEU A 569 5.21 -21.08 -31.89
N LEU A 570 6.35 -21.51 -31.35
CA LEU A 570 7.66 -21.11 -31.85
C LEU A 570 7.90 -21.60 -33.30
N ASN A 571 7.47 -22.83 -33.62
CA ASN A 571 7.51 -23.35 -34.98
C ASN A 571 6.62 -22.53 -35.93
N GLN A 572 5.39 -22.21 -35.51
CA GLN A 572 4.47 -21.37 -36.28
C GLN A 572 5.08 -19.98 -36.57
N LEU A 573 5.66 -19.32 -35.56
CA LEU A 573 6.27 -18.00 -35.73
C LEU A 573 7.50 -18.02 -36.66
N VAL A 574 8.26 -19.12 -36.66
CA VAL A 574 9.40 -19.32 -37.57
C VAL A 574 8.94 -19.69 -39.00
N GLU A 575 7.73 -20.21 -39.18
CA GLU A 575 7.11 -20.37 -40.51
C GLU A 575 6.57 -19.05 -41.06
N GLU A 576 5.85 -18.29 -40.23
CA GLU A 576 5.23 -17.02 -40.61
C GLU A 576 6.27 -15.97 -40.99
N SER A 577 7.40 -15.92 -40.27
CA SER A 577 8.53 -15.02 -40.57
C SER A 577 9.09 -15.21 -42.00
N LYS A 578 8.97 -16.41 -42.57
CA LYS A 578 9.39 -16.70 -43.95
C LYS A 578 8.43 -16.22 -45.02
N SER A 579 7.15 -16.03 -44.67
CA SER A 579 6.09 -15.67 -45.60
C SER A 579 5.95 -14.16 -45.80
N GLU A 580 6.28 -13.37 -44.77
CA GLU A 580 6.25 -11.91 -44.86
C GLU A 580 7.57 -11.35 -45.44
N MET A 581 7.52 -11.04 -46.73
CA MET A 581 8.55 -10.27 -47.42
C MET A 581 8.67 -8.87 -46.75
N GLU A 582 9.84 -8.59 -46.18
CA GLU A 582 10.32 -7.25 -45.75
C GLU A 582 9.77 -6.62 -44.45
N ASN A 583 9.67 -7.36 -43.34
CA ASN A 583 9.73 -6.75 -41.99
C ASN A 583 11.04 -7.13 -41.29
N THR A 584 12.03 -6.23 -41.31
CA THR A 584 13.42 -6.50 -40.86
C THR A 584 13.56 -6.75 -39.36
N ASP A 585 12.61 -6.32 -38.54
CA ASP A 585 12.66 -6.48 -37.08
C ASP A 585 11.99 -7.78 -36.60
N PHE A 586 10.90 -8.20 -37.25
CA PHE A 586 10.20 -9.46 -36.92
C PHE A 586 11.05 -10.68 -37.34
N ASN A 587 11.69 -10.59 -38.51
CA ASN A 587 12.59 -11.61 -39.04
C ASN A 587 13.90 -11.79 -38.26
N LYS A 588 14.34 -10.77 -37.52
CA LYS A 588 15.50 -10.90 -36.62
C LYS A 588 15.12 -11.49 -35.25
N LYS A 589 13.85 -11.42 -34.87
CA LYS A 589 13.36 -11.74 -33.53
C LYS A 589 13.07 -13.23 -33.33
N PHE A 590 12.79 -13.99 -34.40
CA PHE A 590 12.48 -15.42 -34.33
C PHE A 590 13.29 -16.22 -35.35
N ASN A 591 14.33 -16.91 -34.86
CA ASN A 591 15.23 -17.74 -35.67
C ASN A 591 15.13 -19.21 -35.26
N PRO A 592 15.45 -20.16 -36.15
CA PRO A 592 15.57 -21.59 -35.81
C PRO A 592 16.48 -21.86 -34.60
N GLN A 593 17.47 -20.98 -34.37
CA GLN A 593 18.36 -21.05 -33.21
C GLN A 593 17.64 -20.90 -31.86
N MET A 594 16.53 -20.16 -31.81
CA MET A 594 15.75 -20.02 -30.57
C MET A 594 15.06 -21.33 -30.18
N ILE A 595 14.68 -22.16 -31.17
CA ILE A 595 14.15 -23.51 -30.90
C ILE A 595 15.25 -24.35 -30.25
N ILE A 596 16.48 -24.29 -30.78
CA ILE A 596 17.64 -25.00 -30.20
C ILE A 596 17.93 -24.50 -28.77
N GLU A 597 17.91 -23.18 -28.54
CA GLU A 597 18.12 -22.60 -27.21
C GLU A 597 17.02 -22.98 -26.22
N TYR A 598 15.76 -23.06 -26.65
CA TYR A 598 14.64 -23.50 -25.82
C TYR A 598 14.70 -25.01 -25.51
N LEU A 599 15.14 -25.82 -26.46
CA LEU A 599 15.28 -27.27 -26.30
C LEU A 599 16.47 -27.67 -25.43
N ARG A 600 17.53 -26.87 -25.36
CA ARG A 600 18.76 -27.19 -24.62
C ARG A 600 18.52 -27.54 -23.12
N PRO A 601 17.75 -26.77 -22.34
CA PRO A 601 17.38 -27.16 -20.97
C PRO A 601 16.47 -28.40 -20.90
N LEU A 602 15.62 -28.63 -21.90
CA LEU A 602 14.65 -29.72 -21.94
C LEU A 602 15.28 -31.09 -22.23
N CYS A 603 16.50 -31.14 -22.78
CA CYS A 603 17.25 -32.37 -23.05
C CYS A 603 17.39 -33.28 -21.81
N ARG A 604 17.40 -32.70 -20.60
CA ARG A 604 17.51 -33.45 -19.33
C ARG A 604 16.16 -33.83 -18.73
N SER A 605 15.12 -33.08 -19.03
CA SER A 605 13.79 -33.21 -18.40
C SER A 605 12.86 -34.10 -19.22
N ASP A 606 12.79 -33.87 -20.54
CA ASP A 606 11.95 -34.64 -21.46
C ASP A 606 12.65 -34.84 -22.82
N PRO A 607 13.52 -35.86 -22.94
CA PRO A 607 14.23 -36.15 -24.19
C PRO A 607 13.30 -36.58 -25.34
N MET A 608 12.08 -37.06 -25.04
CA MET A 608 11.14 -37.50 -26.08
C MET A 608 10.51 -36.30 -26.79
N LEU A 609 10.11 -35.26 -26.04
CA LEU A 609 9.59 -34.02 -26.60
C LEU A 609 10.64 -33.28 -27.43
N VAL A 610 11.90 -33.32 -26.99
CA VAL A 610 13.03 -32.75 -27.74
C VAL A 610 13.17 -33.41 -29.10
N LEU A 611 13.09 -34.74 -29.17
CA LEU A 611 13.17 -35.45 -30.45
C LEU A 611 11.98 -35.11 -31.34
N GLU A 612 10.75 -35.18 -30.85
CA GLU A 612 9.55 -34.83 -31.62
C GLU A 612 9.63 -33.40 -32.20
N SER A 613 10.11 -32.44 -31.40
CA SER A 613 10.17 -31.02 -31.78
C SER A 613 11.40 -30.67 -32.61
N SER A 614 12.46 -31.50 -32.57
CA SER A 614 13.68 -31.33 -33.35
C SER A 614 13.49 -31.60 -34.84
N LEU A 615 12.41 -32.30 -35.24
CA LEU A 615 12.11 -32.67 -36.63
C LEU A 615 12.14 -31.46 -37.57
N TYR A 616 11.57 -30.34 -37.10
CA TYR A 616 11.52 -29.09 -37.86
C TYR A 616 12.89 -28.40 -38.00
N VAL A 617 13.73 -28.50 -36.95
CA VAL A 617 15.06 -27.86 -36.93
C VAL A 617 16.08 -28.69 -37.71
N LEU A 618 15.93 -30.01 -37.71
CA LEU A 618 16.85 -30.97 -38.35
C LEU A 618 16.94 -30.77 -39.87
N GLU A 619 15.82 -30.41 -40.52
CA GLU A 619 15.79 -30.11 -41.96
C GLU A 619 16.49 -28.78 -42.31
N ARG A 620 16.59 -27.86 -41.36
CA ARG A 620 17.04 -26.48 -41.61
C ARG A 620 18.45 -26.19 -41.11
N ASN A 621 18.77 -26.60 -39.88
CA ASN A 621 20.09 -26.46 -39.25
C ASN A 621 20.60 -27.83 -38.76
N PRO A 622 21.03 -28.70 -39.70
CA PRO A 622 21.44 -30.07 -39.34
C PRO A 622 22.69 -30.11 -38.44
N SER A 623 23.65 -29.20 -38.63
CA SER A 623 24.90 -29.18 -37.85
C SER A 623 24.68 -28.82 -36.38
N GLU A 624 23.91 -27.77 -36.09
CA GLU A 624 23.64 -27.31 -34.72
C GLU A 624 22.68 -28.26 -33.98
N THR A 625 21.75 -28.90 -34.70
CA THR A 625 20.86 -29.91 -34.12
C THR A 625 21.64 -31.17 -33.73
N ILE A 626 22.62 -31.58 -34.55
CA ILE A 626 23.55 -32.67 -34.22
C ILE A 626 24.41 -32.30 -33.00
N GLU A 627 24.89 -31.05 -32.91
CA GLU A 627 25.62 -30.56 -31.73
C GLU A 627 24.75 -30.56 -30.46
N LEU A 628 23.47 -30.18 -30.56
CA LEU A 628 22.51 -30.27 -29.45
C LEU A 628 22.37 -31.71 -28.93
N PHE A 629 22.26 -32.69 -29.83
CA PHE A 629 22.17 -34.11 -29.45
C PHE A 629 23.46 -34.68 -28.86
N LEU A 630 24.62 -34.14 -29.25
CA LEU A 630 25.93 -34.59 -28.75
C LEU A 630 26.31 -33.93 -27.41
N SER A 631 25.85 -32.71 -27.14
CA SER A 631 26.29 -31.89 -26.01
C SER A 631 25.53 -32.14 -24.70
N GLU A 632 24.26 -32.57 -24.74
CA GLU A 632 23.38 -32.57 -23.56
C GLU A 632 22.69 -33.93 -23.33
N ASN A 633 23.41 -34.95 -22.83
CA ASN A 633 22.90 -36.17 -22.15
C ASN A 633 21.67 -36.93 -22.74
N VAL A 634 21.29 -36.73 -24.00
CA VAL A 634 20.21 -37.51 -24.64
C VAL A 634 20.71 -38.93 -24.93
N PRO A 635 19.93 -39.99 -24.65
CA PRO A 635 20.34 -41.37 -24.93
C PRO A 635 20.65 -41.57 -26.42
N ALA A 636 21.90 -41.92 -26.72
CA ALA A 636 22.41 -42.09 -28.09
C ALA A 636 21.63 -43.14 -28.91
N ASP A 637 21.12 -44.19 -28.25
CA ASP A 637 20.29 -45.21 -28.91
C ASP A 637 18.97 -44.63 -29.44
N LEU A 638 18.37 -43.69 -28.69
CA LEU A 638 17.11 -43.05 -29.05
C LEU A 638 17.32 -42.07 -30.21
N VAL A 639 18.37 -41.24 -30.14
CA VAL A 639 18.75 -40.31 -31.22
C VAL A 639 19.07 -41.08 -32.50
N ASN A 640 19.82 -42.19 -32.42
CA ASN A 640 20.16 -42.99 -33.58
C ASN A 640 18.92 -43.61 -34.23
N SER A 641 17.97 -44.12 -33.44
CA SER A 641 16.70 -44.65 -33.96
C SER A 641 15.87 -43.57 -34.66
N TYR A 642 15.88 -42.35 -34.10
CA TYR A 642 15.16 -41.20 -34.64
C TYR A 642 15.77 -40.71 -35.95
N LEU A 643 17.10 -40.55 -36.02
CA LEU A 643 17.81 -40.19 -37.24
C LEU A 643 17.63 -41.25 -38.35
N LYS A 644 17.60 -42.54 -37.98
CA LYS A 644 17.32 -43.63 -38.93
C LYS A 644 15.95 -43.50 -39.60
N GLN A 645 14.95 -43.00 -38.88
CA GLN A 645 13.58 -42.87 -39.38
C GLN A 645 13.35 -41.59 -40.18
N HIS A 646 13.95 -40.47 -39.75
CA HIS A 646 13.62 -39.15 -40.30
C HIS A 646 14.74 -38.53 -41.17
N ALA A 647 16.01 -38.85 -40.94
CA ALA A 647 17.14 -38.28 -41.69
C ALA A 647 18.34 -39.26 -41.79
N PRO A 648 18.24 -40.30 -42.63
CA PRO A 648 19.26 -41.35 -42.73
C PRO A 648 20.62 -40.82 -43.25
N ASN A 649 20.61 -39.71 -43.99
CA ASN A 649 21.82 -39.04 -44.49
C ASN A 649 22.67 -38.40 -43.39
N LEU A 650 22.05 -37.98 -42.27
CA LEU A 650 22.73 -37.35 -41.14
C LEU A 650 23.15 -38.37 -40.07
N GLN A 651 22.60 -39.58 -40.13
CA GLN A 651 22.86 -40.67 -39.19
C GLN A 651 24.35 -41.06 -39.15
N SER A 652 25.01 -41.19 -40.31
CA SER A 652 26.44 -41.51 -40.40
C SER A 652 27.31 -40.39 -39.80
N THR A 653 26.96 -39.13 -40.05
CA THR A 653 27.68 -37.96 -39.53
C THR A 653 27.55 -37.84 -38.01
N TYR A 654 26.35 -38.09 -37.45
CA TYR A 654 26.12 -38.12 -36.01
C TYR A 654 26.94 -39.22 -35.33
N LEU A 655 26.90 -40.45 -35.86
CA LEU A 655 27.66 -41.57 -35.31
C LEU A 655 29.17 -41.35 -35.38
N GLU A 656 29.68 -40.78 -36.48
CA GLU A 656 31.09 -40.39 -36.63
C GLU A 656 31.53 -39.37 -35.57
N LEU A 657 30.74 -38.31 -35.38
CA LEU A 657 31.05 -37.27 -34.39
C LEU A 657 30.96 -37.83 -32.96
N MET A 658 29.97 -38.66 -32.67
CA MET A 658 29.84 -39.35 -31.39
C MET A 658 31.05 -40.24 -31.09
N LEU A 659 31.51 -41.02 -32.09
CA LEU A 659 32.71 -41.86 -32.00
C LEU A 659 33.99 -41.06 -31.76
N SER A 660 34.09 -39.87 -32.37
CA SER A 660 35.26 -39.01 -32.22
C SER A 660 35.35 -38.33 -30.85
N MET A 661 34.23 -38.16 -30.16
CA MET A 661 34.11 -37.39 -28.92
C MET A 661 34.07 -38.26 -27.64
N SER A 662 33.71 -39.54 -27.73
CA SER A 662 33.56 -40.41 -26.56
C SER A 662 34.89 -41.07 -26.16
N GLU A 663 35.45 -40.67 -25.01
CA GLU A 663 36.60 -41.35 -24.37
C GLU A 663 36.21 -42.64 -23.62
N THR A 664 34.91 -42.81 -23.33
CA THR A 664 34.36 -44.01 -22.69
C THR A 664 33.72 -44.92 -23.73
N GLY A 665 33.98 -46.23 -23.64
CA GLY A 665 33.59 -47.21 -24.65
C GLY A 665 32.12 -47.09 -25.09
N ILE A 666 31.93 -46.92 -26.39
CA ILE A 666 30.62 -46.74 -27.02
C ILE A 666 29.84 -48.05 -27.02
N ASN A 667 28.50 -47.96 -26.98
CA ASN A 667 27.62 -49.10 -27.15
C ASN A 667 27.99 -49.87 -28.45
N PRO A 668 28.37 -51.16 -28.37
CA PRO A 668 28.77 -51.95 -29.54
C PRO A 668 27.66 -52.05 -30.61
N ASN A 669 26.39 -51.91 -30.21
CA ASN A 669 25.27 -51.90 -31.15
C ASN A 669 25.29 -50.68 -32.09
N LEU A 670 25.64 -49.49 -31.59
CA LEU A 670 25.75 -48.27 -32.39
C LEU A 670 26.94 -48.32 -33.34
N GLN A 671 28.05 -48.91 -32.88
CA GLN A 671 29.21 -49.18 -33.74
C GLN A 671 28.87 -50.16 -34.86
N ASN A 672 28.11 -51.21 -34.54
CA ASN A 672 27.64 -52.18 -35.53
C ASN A 672 26.72 -51.51 -36.57
N GLU A 673 25.81 -50.62 -36.16
CA GLU A 673 24.98 -49.85 -37.09
C GLU A 673 25.81 -48.95 -38.01
N LEU A 674 26.84 -48.26 -37.51
CA LEU A 674 27.72 -47.44 -38.37
C LEU A 674 28.46 -48.29 -39.41
N VAL A 675 29.01 -49.45 -39.00
CA VAL A 675 29.67 -50.37 -39.93
C VAL A 675 28.70 -50.88 -40.99
N GLN A 676 27.44 -51.13 -40.62
CA GLN A 676 26.41 -51.51 -41.58
C GLN A 676 26.05 -50.39 -42.55
N LEU A 677 26.02 -49.12 -42.10
CA LEU A 677 25.78 -47.95 -42.97
C LEU A 677 26.89 -47.76 -43.99
N TYR A 678 28.15 -47.78 -43.55
CA TYR A 678 29.30 -47.73 -44.46
C TYR A 678 29.32 -48.92 -45.43
N LEU A 679 29.00 -50.12 -44.94
CA LEU A 679 28.91 -51.29 -45.80
C LEU A 679 27.81 -51.13 -46.85
N SER A 680 26.62 -50.63 -46.49
CA SER A 680 25.56 -50.37 -47.49
C SER A 680 25.98 -49.34 -48.53
N GLU A 681 26.59 -48.22 -48.11
CA GLU A 681 27.07 -47.19 -49.05
C GLU A 681 28.15 -47.74 -49.99
N VAL A 682 29.09 -48.55 -49.48
CA VAL A 682 30.14 -49.20 -50.28
C VAL A 682 29.56 -50.26 -51.22
N LEU A 683 28.54 -51.01 -50.79
CA LEU A 683 27.86 -51.99 -51.64
C LEU A 683 27.02 -51.36 -52.74
N ASP A 684 26.35 -50.24 -52.45
CA ASP A 684 25.59 -49.51 -53.47
C ASP A 684 26.53 -48.81 -54.45
N TRP A 685 27.66 -48.27 -53.97
CA TRP A 685 28.74 -47.78 -54.83
C TRP A 685 29.35 -48.90 -55.69
N TYR A 686 29.54 -50.10 -55.14
CA TYR A 686 30.00 -51.28 -55.88
C TYR A 686 29.00 -51.71 -56.96
N LYS A 687 27.69 -51.72 -56.67
CA LYS A 687 26.65 -52.06 -57.66
C LYS A 687 26.67 -51.08 -58.83
N LEU A 688 26.73 -49.78 -58.56
CA LEU A 688 26.81 -48.74 -59.60
C LEU A 688 28.04 -48.95 -60.50
N LEU A 689 29.23 -49.14 -59.92
CA LEU A 689 30.46 -49.34 -60.70
C LEU A 689 30.50 -50.69 -61.43
N LYS A 690 29.78 -51.69 -60.93
CA LYS A 690 29.64 -53.00 -61.60
C LYS A 690 28.71 -52.90 -62.80
N GLU A 691 27.63 -52.14 -62.70
CA GLU A 691 26.73 -51.82 -63.82
C GLU A 691 27.43 -50.98 -64.90
N GLU A 692 28.41 -50.15 -64.50
CA GLU A 692 29.24 -49.35 -65.40
C GLU A 692 30.50 -50.08 -65.92
N GLU A 693 30.72 -51.35 -65.58
CA GLU A 693 31.94 -52.15 -65.88
C GLU A 693 33.28 -51.51 -65.46
N SER A 694 33.25 -50.50 -64.60
CA SER A 694 34.40 -49.67 -64.21
C SER A 694 35.02 -50.10 -62.86
N TRP A 695 34.46 -51.12 -62.22
CA TRP A 695 34.95 -51.61 -60.94
C TRP A 695 36.38 -52.14 -61.03
N THR A 696 37.28 -51.54 -60.25
CA THR A 696 38.60 -52.12 -59.97
C THR A 696 38.83 -52.18 -58.47
N GLU A 697 39.36 -53.31 -58.00
CA GLU A 697 39.61 -53.56 -56.57
C GLU A 697 40.55 -52.52 -55.94
N LYS A 698 41.33 -51.79 -56.76
CA LYS A 698 42.25 -50.71 -56.37
C LYS A 698 41.56 -49.35 -56.14
N THR A 699 40.28 -49.21 -56.49
CA THR A 699 39.57 -47.94 -56.32
C THR A 699 39.03 -47.85 -54.90
N TYR A 700 39.45 -46.81 -54.18
CA TYR A 700 39.01 -46.57 -52.81
C TYR A 700 38.15 -45.31 -52.77
N SER A 701 36.83 -45.49 -52.54
CA SER A 701 35.99 -44.37 -52.13
C SER A 701 36.40 -43.89 -50.72
N PRO A 702 36.15 -42.61 -50.37
CA PRO A 702 36.39 -42.12 -49.02
C PRO A 702 35.65 -42.95 -47.97
N THR A 703 34.45 -43.43 -48.28
CA THR A 703 33.64 -44.32 -47.42
C THR A 703 34.23 -45.72 -47.27
N ARG A 704 34.84 -46.28 -48.33
CA ARG A 704 35.58 -47.56 -48.29
C ARG A 704 36.81 -47.48 -47.38
N LYS A 705 37.55 -46.36 -47.42
CA LYS A 705 38.68 -46.13 -46.50
C LYS A 705 38.21 -46.01 -45.04
N LYS A 706 37.12 -45.28 -44.79
CA LYS A 706 36.50 -45.17 -43.46
C LYS A 706 36.01 -46.54 -42.94
N LEU A 707 35.42 -47.37 -43.81
CA LEU A 707 35.00 -48.73 -43.48
C LEU A 707 36.20 -49.60 -43.08
N ILE A 708 37.28 -49.58 -43.86
CA ILE A 708 38.49 -50.35 -43.55
C ILE A 708 39.11 -49.89 -42.22
N SER A 709 39.26 -48.58 -42.01
CA SER A 709 39.83 -48.05 -40.76
C SER A 709 38.98 -48.38 -39.53
N THR A 710 37.65 -48.40 -39.67
CA THR A 710 36.73 -48.76 -38.56
C THR A 710 36.72 -50.26 -38.29
N LEU A 711 36.83 -51.10 -39.32
CA LEU A 711 37.00 -52.56 -39.17
C LEU A 711 38.36 -52.91 -38.52
N GLU A 712 39.43 -52.21 -38.83
CA GLU A 712 40.74 -52.46 -38.23
C GLU A 712 40.78 -52.05 -36.75
N SER A 713 40.32 -50.83 -36.44
CA SER A 713 40.41 -50.22 -35.10
C SER A 713 39.46 -50.81 -34.06
N ASN A 714 38.22 -51.16 -34.43
CA ASN A 714 37.18 -51.55 -33.47
C ASN A 714 36.97 -53.07 -33.39
N SER A 715 36.31 -53.55 -32.32
CA SER A 715 36.04 -54.98 -32.06
C SER A 715 34.57 -55.30 -31.70
N GLY A 716 33.67 -54.30 -31.71
CA GLY A 716 32.29 -54.42 -31.23
C GLY A 716 31.22 -54.82 -32.26
N TYR A 717 31.57 -55.27 -33.46
CA TYR A 717 30.63 -55.52 -34.57
C TYR A 717 30.40 -57.02 -34.86
N ASN A 718 29.25 -57.37 -35.44
CA ASN A 718 28.89 -58.76 -35.74
C ASN A 718 29.55 -59.21 -37.06
N THR A 719 30.68 -59.92 -36.94
CA THR A 719 31.50 -60.39 -38.05
C THR A 719 30.78 -61.41 -38.94
N ASP A 720 29.92 -62.27 -38.37
CA ASP A 720 29.19 -63.32 -39.10
C ASP A 720 28.12 -62.74 -40.06
N LEU A 721 27.42 -61.69 -39.63
CA LEU A 721 26.40 -61.02 -40.44
C LEU A 721 27.03 -60.20 -41.56
N LEU A 722 28.16 -59.53 -41.30
CA LEU A 722 28.88 -58.73 -42.29
C LEU A 722 29.46 -59.60 -43.43
N LEU A 723 30.05 -60.75 -43.10
CA LEU A 723 30.58 -61.68 -44.10
C LEU A 723 29.52 -62.22 -45.07
N LYS A 724 28.28 -62.41 -44.61
CA LYS A 724 27.18 -62.89 -45.47
C LYS A 724 26.68 -61.84 -46.47
N ARG A 725 26.88 -60.55 -46.18
CA ARG A 725 26.46 -59.43 -47.03
C ARG A 725 27.49 -59.05 -48.10
N LEU A 726 28.76 -59.42 -47.91
CA LEU A 726 29.81 -59.13 -48.87
C LEU A 726 29.68 -60.03 -50.12
N PRO A 727 29.88 -59.48 -51.34
CA PRO A 727 29.96 -60.27 -52.56
C PRO A 727 31.08 -61.31 -52.47
N GLN A 728 30.88 -62.50 -53.05
CA GLN A 728 31.92 -63.54 -53.06
C GLN A 728 33.13 -63.17 -53.94
N ASP A 729 32.90 -62.29 -54.91
CA ASP A 729 33.80 -61.96 -56.02
C ASP A 729 34.39 -60.53 -55.96
N ALA A 730 34.19 -59.78 -54.86
CA ALA A 730 34.70 -58.41 -54.69
C ALA A 730 34.88 -58.06 -53.20
N LEU A 731 35.56 -56.94 -52.90
CA LEU A 731 35.80 -56.44 -51.53
C LEU A 731 36.62 -57.45 -50.70
N PHE A 732 37.73 -57.90 -51.27
CA PHE A 732 38.56 -58.97 -50.72
C PHE A 732 39.32 -58.54 -49.45
N GLU A 733 39.62 -57.25 -49.33
CA GLU A 733 40.36 -56.66 -48.21
C GLU A 733 39.50 -56.58 -46.94
N GLU A 734 38.27 -56.10 -47.07
CA GLU A 734 37.27 -56.07 -46.00
C GLU A 734 36.94 -57.49 -45.52
N ARG A 735 36.83 -58.44 -46.46
CA ARG A 735 36.60 -59.86 -46.16
C ARG A 735 37.78 -60.49 -45.41
N ALA A 736 39.01 -60.14 -45.79
CA ALA A 736 40.21 -60.66 -45.13
C ALA A 736 40.36 -60.11 -43.70
N ILE A 737 40.04 -58.83 -43.46
CA ILE A 737 40.02 -58.23 -42.11
C ILE A 737 39.00 -58.93 -41.21
N LEU A 738 37.79 -59.19 -41.72
CA LEU A 738 36.74 -59.91 -40.98
C LEU A 738 37.15 -61.36 -40.63
N TYR A 739 37.75 -62.11 -41.57
CA TYR A 739 38.28 -63.45 -41.27
C TYR A 739 39.46 -63.42 -40.28
N GLY A 740 40.28 -62.37 -40.31
CA GLY A 740 41.35 -62.14 -39.35
C GLY A 740 40.83 -61.96 -37.92
N LYS A 741 39.76 -61.18 -37.73
CA LYS A 741 39.10 -60.97 -36.43
C LYS A 741 38.36 -62.21 -35.91
N MET A 742 37.95 -63.13 -36.80
CA MET A 742 37.39 -64.45 -36.45
C MET A 742 38.45 -65.52 -36.12
N ASN A 743 39.74 -65.16 -36.00
CA ASN A 743 40.88 -66.07 -35.85
C ASN A 743 41.04 -67.09 -37.00
N GLN A 744 40.40 -66.86 -38.15
CA GLN A 744 40.51 -67.71 -39.35
C GLN A 744 41.63 -67.20 -40.26
N HIS A 745 42.84 -67.07 -39.70
CA HIS A 745 43.99 -66.45 -40.37
C HIS A 745 44.38 -67.15 -41.68
N LEU A 746 44.22 -68.48 -41.78
CA LEU A 746 44.49 -69.23 -43.01
C LEU A 746 43.58 -68.82 -44.17
N ARG A 747 42.30 -68.51 -43.88
CA ARG A 747 41.34 -68.04 -44.89
C ARG A 747 41.61 -66.59 -45.27
N ALA A 748 41.95 -65.73 -44.31
CA ALA A 748 42.39 -64.36 -44.59
C ALA A 748 43.64 -64.32 -45.48
N LEU A 749 44.66 -65.12 -45.16
CA LEU A 749 45.88 -65.29 -45.97
C LEU A 749 45.57 -65.79 -47.38
N SER A 750 44.67 -66.76 -47.52
CA SER A 750 44.26 -67.26 -48.85
C SER A 750 43.65 -66.18 -49.74
N LEU A 751 42.90 -65.23 -49.14
CA LEU A 751 42.30 -64.10 -49.85
C LEU A 751 43.34 -63.05 -50.25
N TYR A 752 44.32 -62.75 -49.39
CA TYR A 752 45.44 -61.86 -49.73
C TYR A 752 46.35 -62.46 -50.81
N VAL A 753 46.56 -63.78 -50.79
CA VAL A 753 47.29 -64.49 -51.85
C VAL A 753 46.49 -64.47 -53.16
N HIS A 754 45.17 -64.65 -53.12
CA HIS A 754 44.31 -64.53 -54.30
C HIS A 754 44.29 -63.09 -54.86
N LYS A 755 44.30 -62.06 -53.98
CA LYS A 755 44.49 -60.63 -54.35
C LYS A 755 45.82 -60.40 -55.06
N ASN A 756 46.91 -61.03 -54.62
CA ASN A 756 48.22 -60.93 -55.29
C ASN A 756 48.28 -61.70 -56.61
N ILE A 757 47.53 -62.78 -56.77
CA ILE A 757 47.46 -63.57 -58.01
C ILE A 757 46.58 -62.89 -59.08
N LEU A 758 45.44 -62.29 -58.69
CA LEU A 758 44.64 -61.45 -59.59
C LEU A 758 45.38 -60.16 -60.00
N CYS A 759 46.28 -59.65 -59.15
CA CYS A 759 47.15 -58.52 -59.50
C CYS A 759 48.23 -58.87 -60.54
N THR A 760 48.66 -60.12 -60.66
CA THR A 760 49.71 -60.53 -61.61
C THR A 760 49.17 -60.96 -62.97
N THR A 761 47.88 -61.28 -63.10
CA THR A 761 47.28 -61.68 -64.39
C THR A 761 46.81 -60.51 -65.25
N ALA A 762 46.84 -59.26 -64.76
CA ALA A 762 46.44 -58.06 -65.52
C ALA A 762 47.60 -57.25 -66.15
N ALA A 763 48.86 -57.72 -66.09
CA ALA A 763 49.97 -57.07 -66.79
C ALA A 763 51.14 -58.03 -67.07
N PRO A 764 51.47 -58.36 -68.35
CA PRO A 764 52.74 -58.96 -68.67
C PRO A 764 53.75 -57.82 -68.90
N ASN A 765 54.52 -57.46 -67.87
CA ASN A 765 55.95 -57.13 -67.99
C ASN A 765 56.52 -56.46 -66.73
N ALA A 766 57.78 -56.81 -66.47
CA ALA A 766 58.76 -56.17 -65.58
C ALA A 766 58.78 -56.59 -64.10
N ARG A 767 59.56 -57.65 -63.86
CA ARG A 767 60.68 -57.75 -62.89
C ARG A 767 60.47 -57.28 -61.45
N ALA A 768 60.43 -58.28 -60.57
CA ALA A 768 61.17 -58.44 -59.32
C ALA A 768 61.83 -57.20 -58.68
N SER A 769 61.47 -56.90 -57.43
CA SER A 769 62.41 -56.81 -56.29
C SER A 769 61.70 -56.61 -54.94
N SER A 770 62.15 -57.38 -53.93
CA SER A 770 62.10 -57.11 -52.47
C SER A 770 60.74 -57.15 -51.76
N CYS A 771 60.36 -58.24 -51.09
CA CYS A 771 60.75 -58.71 -49.74
C CYS A 771 60.08 -57.99 -48.54
N ILE A 772 59.16 -58.73 -47.88
CA ILE A 772 59.04 -58.99 -46.43
C ILE A 772 58.90 -57.79 -45.47
N LEU A 773 57.69 -57.55 -44.97
CA LEU A 773 57.24 -57.80 -43.58
C LEU A 773 55.73 -57.52 -43.45
#